data_AF-A0A935B3P5-F1
#
_entry.id   AF-A0A935B3P5-F1
#
_cell.length_a   1.000
_cell.length_b   1.000
_cell.length_c   1.000
_cell.angle_alpha   90.00
_cell.angle_beta   90.00
_cell.angle_gamma   90.00
#
_symmetry.space_group_name_H-M   'P 1'
#
loop_
_entity.id
_entity.type
_entity.pdbx_description
1 polymer ?
#
loop_
_entity_poly.entity_id
_entity_poly.type
_entity_poly.pdbx_seq_one_letter_code
_entity_poly.pdbx_strand_id
1 'polypeptide(L)'
;MTPDVGTTADGRGEMPALHGVRGIAVAMVVVHNAAALATHGTVGPFARLAAVGDFGVAIFFVLSGVVIYRPVAAAHLGGGEPRARQFWWRRFVRLVPVYLAVLATLIVTGAIRVNGGRDLLAHATLTNVLRPASLFSGITQGWSLTAELCFYLLIPWWSAAIGRLARRARIADRTRTLRIELGAIASMVVAAHAWRIAVYVLDPVYRHDAVYGDVPLRGISYLWFPSHADVFAAGMALAVLSIYRVGPFRRDAGPRAVWLGAAAALAAFVAYAYGVGSPSVTNGYSLWRLEVRQVVSTMVAVALIGPLITAGRSNGLARALSGRVARGSGHLSYGLYLWHFDLIKQAAQRGHAHFAALALVGFVGGGAAAAITWFGVERPAQALRPLVDRAGRLRWSAVSPRARTGTELAALALVIAAPVAGLMRYQGPPMEEGFMLAFPEQLLHGRVPHVDFLHLYGPGSLWVLAAVYRVVGASLQAERLVGLVQHVVVVVALWSLLRAWGRRVGVLAGIVACLLIISPLGLSALAWNGALALALASLAVGMQVAPRLERSSAPAEAADGGSNPLVRRVGSRADRRALAISGVLAGAALLYRPDLVLAIGAALAVFLTTMVPRGARRPVIVAAVATTSLMAVHLAISGIGPSVQGMFIEPVFRLRGGRSLPIPPSWGEVDGFLQRAGALRVLGWPLPMPALSHQIAMWFWLVPISALGSAAVAWWPKRPMTPSLRRLRVLTTFGVALQSQAFQRPDTAHLAWVTVVTFPLVIAAIAEVVQQRRPRWPPAARAWLAATPILVVLVAVIPFYPLRTYGDLVGQSAGLQRFGAPIRRDHRVFYYGDAQAALDAQRVASRLSELSTPGEHLIVGPEPLVRTPYSDAFLYWLFPELVPGTRYIEMDPQLADARDSGLAEELARSDWLILSTTWSGWDEPNDSTKDGSSAPDRVVRDRYCEVLASGKFRLLRRCR
;
A
#
# COMPACT_ATOMS: atom_id res chain seq x y z
N MET A 1 15.73 27.23 0.16
CA MET A 1 16.91 28.02 0.58
C MET A 1 17.49 27.41 1.84
N THR A 2 18.68 26.84 1.72
CA THR A 2 19.59 26.54 2.84
C THR A 2 20.25 27.84 3.27
N PRO A 3 20.50 28.03 4.57
CA PRO A 3 21.83 27.68 5.06
C PRO A 3 21.78 26.98 6.43
N ASP A 4 22.69 26.04 6.64
CA ASP A 4 23.41 25.97 7.91
C ASP A 4 24.73 25.24 7.68
N VAL A 5 25.74 26.03 7.32
CA VAL A 5 27.15 25.67 7.41
C VAL A 5 27.66 26.49 8.58
N GLY A 6 27.65 25.88 9.76
CA GLY A 6 28.16 26.46 10.99
C GLY A 6 28.98 25.41 11.72
N THR A 7 30.28 25.65 11.77
CA THR A 7 31.29 24.91 12.54
C THR A 7 30.84 24.67 13.98
N THR A 8 30.76 23.41 14.41
CA THR A 8 30.67 23.08 15.85
C THR A 8 31.96 22.40 16.30
N ALA A 9 32.64 23.01 17.26
CA ALA A 9 33.84 22.53 17.96
C ALA A 9 33.60 21.30 18.88
N ASP A 10 32.63 20.45 18.53
CA ASP A 10 32.20 19.28 19.27
C ASP A 10 32.28 18.13 18.26
N GLY A 11 33.06 17.06 18.52
CA GLY A 11 33.52 16.02 17.56
C GLY A 11 32.46 15.24 16.75
N ARG A 12 31.58 15.95 16.06
CA ARG A 12 30.33 15.54 15.40
C ARG A 12 30.26 16.01 13.95
N GLY A 13 31.40 16.32 13.32
CA GLY A 13 31.43 16.67 11.91
C GLY A 13 30.87 15.52 11.07
N GLU A 14 29.88 15.80 10.22
CA GLU A 14 29.53 14.88 9.14
C GLU A 14 30.80 14.59 8.32
N MET A 15 31.00 13.33 7.93
CA MET A 15 32.11 12.89 7.09
C MET A 15 31.58 12.60 5.68
N PRO A 16 31.49 13.60 4.80
CA PRO A 16 30.70 13.45 3.57
C PRO A 16 31.33 12.44 2.61
N ALA A 17 32.65 12.29 2.63
CA ALA A 17 33.40 11.31 1.85
C ALA A 17 32.96 9.86 2.12
N LEU A 18 32.51 9.55 3.35
CA LEU A 18 32.02 8.21 3.69
C LEU A 18 30.69 7.88 2.99
N HIS A 19 29.91 8.86 2.54
CA HIS A 19 28.75 8.60 1.69
C HIS A 19 29.15 8.07 0.32
N GLY A 20 30.23 8.60 -0.27
CA GLY A 20 30.80 8.06 -1.51
C GLY A 20 31.28 6.62 -1.35
N VAL A 21 31.95 6.30 -0.23
CA VAL A 21 32.40 4.93 0.07
C VAL A 21 31.21 3.96 0.21
N ARG A 22 30.08 4.38 0.80
CA ARG A 22 28.84 3.57 0.80
C ARG A 22 28.32 3.30 -0.60
N GLY A 23 28.45 4.27 -1.51
CA GLY A 23 28.10 4.13 -2.92
C GLY A 23 28.96 3.07 -3.62
N ILE A 24 30.27 3.07 -3.37
CA ILE A 24 31.20 2.05 -3.88
C ILE A 24 30.81 0.68 -3.33
N ALA A 25 30.59 0.57 -2.01
CA ALA A 25 30.24 -0.67 -1.34
C ALA A 25 28.97 -1.32 -1.92
N VAL A 26 27.88 -0.54 -2.11
CA VAL A 26 26.66 -1.10 -2.72
C VAL A 26 26.86 -1.45 -4.19
N ALA A 27 27.66 -0.68 -4.94
CA ALA A 27 27.94 -1.00 -6.34
C ALA A 27 28.69 -2.34 -6.48
N MET A 28 29.64 -2.62 -5.60
CA MET A 28 30.33 -3.91 -5.55
C MET A 28 29.35 -5.07 -5.30
N VAL A 29 28.39 -4.89 -4.38
CA VAL A 29 27.36 -5.91 -4.08
C VAL A 29 26.41 -6.12 -5.26
N VAL A 30 25.97 -5.05 -5.93
CA VAL A 30 25.12 -5.15 -7.13
C VAL A 30 25.83 -5.91 -8.24
N VAL A 31 27.10 -5.59 -8.50
CA VAL A 31 27.94 -6.27 -9.49
C VAL A 31 28.14 -7.74 -9.14
N HIS A 32 28.42 -8.04 -7.88
CA HIS A 32 28.56 -9.42 -7.40
C HIS A 32 27.31 -10.26 -7.68
N ASN A 33 26.14 -9.75 -7.31
CA ASN A 33 24.88 -10.46 -7.49
C ASN A 33 24.44 -10.56 -8.95
N ALA A 34 24.73 -9.54 -9.78
CA ALA A 34 24.51 -9.61 -11.21
C ALA A 34 25.40 -10.68 -11.86
N ALA A 35 26.68 -10.77 -11.46
CA ALA A 35 27.60 -11.78 -11.98
C ALA A 35 27.26 -13.20 -11.51
N ALA A 36 26.79 -13.35 -10.26
CA ALA A 36 26.39 -14.66 -9.70
C ALA A 36 25.18 -15.29 -10.42
N LEU A 37 24.33 -14.48 -11.05
CA LEU A 37 23.13 -14.92 -11.77
C LEU A 37 23.26 -14.82 -13.30
N ALA A 38 24.36 -14.27 -13.80
CA ALA A 38 24.62 -14.17 -15.23
C ALA A 38 25.14 -15.49 -15.81
N THR A 39 24.91 -15.72 -17.10
CA THR A 39 25.56 -16.81 -17.82
C THR A 39 27.08 -16.58 -17.83
N HIS A 40 27.87 -17.60 -17.47
CA HIS A 40 29.32 -17.52 -17.26
C HIS A 40 30.10 -16.78 -18.36
N GLY A 41 29.72 -16.93 -19.63
CA GLY A 41 30.37 -16.29 -20.78
C GLY A 41 30.10 -14.78 -20.93
N THR A 42 29.10 -14.23 -20.24
CA THR A 42 28.64 -12.83 -20.44
C THR A 42 29.30 -11.82 -19.51
N VAL A 43 30.01 -12.28 -18.47
CA VAL A 43 30.68 -11.42 -17.49
C VAL A 43 32.04 -10.92 -18.01
N GLY A 44 32.67 -11.69 -18.91
CA GLY A 44 33.94 -11.33 -19.55
C GLY A 44 35.16 -11.36 -18.61
N PRO A 45 36.23 -10.61 -18.89
CA PRO A 45 37.53 -10.72 -18.21
C PRO A 45 37.48 -10.31 -16.73
N PHE A 46 36.44 -9.59 -16.30
CA PHE A 46 36.27 -9.11 -14.93
C PHE A 46 35.52 -10.10 -14.03
N ALA A 47 35.18 -11.31 -14.50
CA ALA A 47 34.39 -12.29 -13.76
C ALA A 47 34.93 -12.61 -12.37
N ARG A 48 36.26 -12.75 -12.23
CA ARG A 48 36.89 -13.02 -10.93
C ARG A 48 36.76 -11.87 -9.94
N LEU A 49 36.83 -10.63 -10.43
CA LEU A 49 36.64 -9.42 -9.62
C LEU A 49 35.19 -9.26 -9.21
N ALA A 50 34.25 -9.50 -10.13
CA ALA A 50 32.83 -9.47 -9.82
C ALA A 50 32.43 -10.54 -8.79
N ALA A 51 33.01 -11.74 -8.89
CA ALA A 51 32.75 -12.85 -7.97
C ALA A 51 33.10 -12.55 -6.50
N VAL A 52 34.03 -11.62 -6.22
CA VAL A 52 34.41 -11.21 -4.85
C VAL A 52 33.89 -9.82 -4.46
N GLY A 53 32.94 -9.27 -5.22
CA GLY A 53 32.30 -7.98 -4.92
C GLY A 53 31.48 -7.96 -3.62
N ASP A 54 31.23 -9.11 -3.00
CA ASP A 54 30.66 -9.25 -1.65
C ASP A 54 31.52 -8.57 -0.56
N PHE A 55 32.78 -8.24 -0.85
CA PHE A 55 33.64 -7.37 -0.02
C PHE A 55 32.98 -6.01 0.28
N GLY A 56 32.04 -5.55 -0.55
CA GLY A 56 31.20 -4.39 -0.25
C GLY A 56 30.49 -4.48 1.11
N VAL A 57 30.09 -5.68 1.54
CA VAL A 57 29.48 -5.91 2.86
C VAL A 57 30.47 -5.65 4.00
N ALA A 58 31.73 -6.08 3.86
CA ALA A 58 32.77 -5.80 4.85
C ALA A 58 33.04 -4.30 4.97
N ILE A 59 33.03 -3.57 3.84
CA ILE A 59 33.14 -2.11 3.82
C ILE A 59 31.97 -1.48 4.61
N PHE A 60 30.73 -1.98 4.46
CA PHE A 60 29.60 -1.52 5.27
C PHE A 60 29.80 -1.78 6.78
N PHE A 61 30.30 -2.95 7.17
CA PHE A 61 30.55 -3.28 8.58
C PHE A 61 31.63 -2.37 9.21
N VAL A 62 32.75 -2.14 8.52
CA VAL A 62 33.78 -1.20 8.99
C VAL A 62 33.21 0.23 9.07
N LEU A 63 32.46 0.69 8.06
CA LEU A 63 31.79 1.99 8.09
C LEU A 63 30.82 2.12 9.27
N SER A 64 30.05 1.06 9.55
CA SER A 64 29.14 1.00 10.69
C SER A 64 29.92 1.12 12.01
N GLY A 65 31.03 0.39 12.16
CA GLY A 65 31.95 0.52 13.29
C GLY A 65 32.45 1.95 13.48
N VAL A 66 32.96 2.59 12.42
CA VAL A 66 33.48 3.96 12.47
C VAL A 66 32.39 4.97 12.86
N VAL A 67 31.28 4.99 12.12
CA VAL A 67 30.24 6.02 12.27
C VAL A 67 29.52 5.91 13.61
N ILE A 68 29.35 4.69 14.13
CA ILE A 68 28.65 4.46 15.39
C ILE A 68 29.57 4.67 16.58
N TYR A 69 30.80 4.18 16.51
CA TYR A 69 31.69 4.19 17.66
C TYR A 69 32.40 5.52 17.85
N ARG A 70 32.57 6.33 16.80
CA ARG A 70 33.19 7.66 16.91
C ARG A 70 32.53 8.58 17.95
N PRO A 71 31.20 8.79 17.96
CA PRO A 71 30.56 9.61 19.01
C PRO A 71 30.61 8.94 20.40
N VAL A 72 30.71 7.61 20.48
CA VAL A 72 30.88 6.87 21.74
C VAL A 72 32.27 7.13 22.32
N ALA A 73 33.32 6.92 21.53
CA ALA A 73 34.71 7.20 21.90
C ALA A 73 34.93 8.67 22.29
N ALA A 74 34.30 9.60 21.56
CA ALA A 74 34.31 11.02 21.90
C ALA A 74 33.61 11.32 23.24
N ALA A 75 32.49 10.64 23.52
CA ALA A 75 31.78 10.78 24.79
C ALA A 75 32.62 10.26 25.96
N HIS A 76 33.25 9.08 25.83
CA HIS A 76 34.14 8.54 26.85
C HIS A 76 35.35 9.46 27.11
N LEU A 77 35.92 10.08 26.07
CA LEU A 77 36.99 11.07 26.21
C LEU A 77 36.53 12.33 26.97
N GLY A 78 35.29 12.76 26.76
CA GLY A 78 34.68 13.92 27.42
C GLY A 78 33.92 13.62 28.72
N GLY A 79 34.00 12.40 29.27
CA GLY A 79 33.32 12.01 30.51
C GLY A 79 31.79 11.79 30.39
N GLY A 80 31.25 11.77 29.17
CA GLY A 80 29.84 11.54 28.91
C GLY A 80 29.48 10.07 28.66
N GLU A 81 28.26 9.68 28.99
CA GLU A 81 27.70 8.37 28.62
C GLU A 81 26.79 8.46 27.38
N PRO A 82 26.91 7.54 26.41
CA PRO A 82 25.97 7.46 25.31
C PRO A 82 24.64 6.89 25.77
N ARG A 83 23.55 7.45 25.23
CA ARG A 83 22.20 7.17 25.69
C ARG A 83 21.53 6.13 24.79
N ALA A 84 21.42 4.91 25.32
CA ALA A 84 20.94 3.72 24.59
C ALA A 84 19.60 3.93 23.87
N ARG A 85 18.58 4.45 24.58
CA ARG A 85 17.23 4.64 24.01
C ARG A 85 17.22 5.57 22.80
N GLN A 86 17.92 6.71 22.89
CA GLN A 86 18.01 7.65 21.78
C GLN A 86 18.80 7.06 20.60
N PHE A 87 19.86 6.30 20.89
CA PHE A 87 20.64 5.61 19.88
C PHE A 87 19.79 4.59 19.11
N TRP A 88 19.12 3.66 19.82
CA TRP A 88 18.29 2.64 19.20
C TRP A 88 17.13 3.24 18.40
N TRP A 89 16.48 4.30 18.92
CA TRP A 89 15.42 4.97 18.17
C TRP A 89 15.91 5.55 16.85
N ARG A 90 17.06 6.22 16.83
CA ARG A 90 17.65 6.79 15.60
C ARG A 90 18.00 5.72 14.56
N ARG A 91 18.37 4.52 15.01
CA ARG A 91 18.65 3.36 14.13
C ARG A 91 17.36 2.71 13.65
N PHE A 92 16.39 2.54 14.54
CA PHE A 92 15.07 2.02 14.23
C PHE A 92 14.42 2.83 13.10
N VAL A 93 14.26 4.15 13.25
CA VAL A 93 13.61 5.01 12.24
C VAL A 93 14.40 5.16 10.93
N ARG A 94 15.66 4.70 10.91
CA ARG A 94 16.49 4.70 9.71
C ARG A 94 16.35 3.39 8.92
N LEU A 95 16.22 2.26 9.60
CA LEU A 95 16.35 0.93 9.00
C LEU A 95 14.99 0.23 8.87
N VAL A 96 14.30 0.07 10.00
CA VAL A 96 13.15 -0.85 10.11
C VAL A 96 11.99 -0.46 9.21
N PRO A 97 11.53 0.81 9.13
CA PRO A 97 10.39 1.17 8.28
C PRO A 97 10.63 0.88 6.81
N VAL A 98 11.84 1.15 6.30
CA VAL A 98 12.18 0.91 4.88
C VAL A 98 12.27 -0.59 4.62
N TYR A 99 12.95 -1.33 5.49
CA TYR A 99 13.06 -2.79 5.38
C TYR A 99 11.68 -3.44 5.34
N LEU A 100 10.77 -3.10 6.27
CA LEU A 100 9.42 -3.64 6.31
C LEU A 100 8.59 -3.23 5.08
N ALA A 101 8.75 -2.00 4.60
CA ALA A 101 8.06 -1.56 3.38
C ALA A 101 8.53 -2.33 2.14
N VAL A 102 9.83 -2.58 2.00
CA VAL A 102 10.38 -3.41 0.91
C VAL A 102 9.90 -4.85 1.05
N LEU A 103 10.02 -5.45 2.24
CA LEU A 103 9.55 -6.81 2.52
C LEU A 103 8.06 -6.97 2.17
N ALA A 104 7.21 -6.06 2.65
CA ALA A 104 5.78 -6.09 2.35
C ALA A 104 5.51 -5.94 0.85
N THR A 105 6.20 -5.02 0.17
CA THR A 105 6.01 -4.82 -1.28
C THR A 105 6.42 -6.06 -2.07
N LEU A 106 7.55 -6.69 -1.74
CA LEU A 106 8.01 -7.90 -2.40
C LEU A 106 7.07 -9.09 -2.14
N ILE A 107 6.45 -9.19 -0.96
CA ILE A 107 5.44 -10.22 -0.67
C ILE A 107 4.15 -9.96 -1.48
N VAL A 108 3.63 -8.73 -1.46
CA VAL A 108 2.37 -8.36 -2.12
C VAL A 108 2.46 -8.52 -3.64
N THR A 109 3.60 -8.15 -4.22
CA THR A 109 3.87 -8.35 -5.66
C THR A 109 4.15 -9.80 -6.02
N GLY A 110 4.30 -10.68 -5.03
CA GLY A 110 4.67 -12.08 -5.24
C GLY A 110 6.13 -12.29 -5.67
N ALA A 111 6.97 -11.26 -5.60
CA ALA A 111 8.39 -11.31 -5.93
C ALA A 111 9.19 -12.23 -4.99
N ILE A 112 8.77 -12.32 -3.71
CA ILE A 112 9.30 -13.26 -2.73
C ILE A 112 8.16 -14.04 -2.08
N ARG A 113 8.47 -15.25 -1.61
CA ARG A 113 7.53 -16.08 -0.83
C ARG A 113 8.07 -16.26 0.58
N VAL A 114 7.15 -16.31 1.55
CA VAL A 114 7.39 -16.62 2.96
C VAL A 114 6.48 -17.76 3.36
N ASN A 115 7.05 -18.74 4.06
CA ASN A 115 6.41 -20.01 4.38
C ASN A 115 5.65 -19.93 5.70
N GLY A 116 4.52 -19.21 5.69
CA GLY A 116 3.61 -19.07 6.83
C GLY A 116 4.02 -18.01 7.85
N GLY A 117 3.23 -17.89 8.93
CA GLY A 117 3.35 -16.78 9.88
C GLY A 117 4.66 -16.74 10.69
N ARG A 118 5.23 -17.90 11.03
CA ARG A 118 6.52 -17.96 11.75
C ARG A 118 7.69 -17.51 10.89
N ASP A 119 7.66 -17.84 9.59
CA ASP A 119 8.68 -17.40 8.63
C ASP A 119 8.56 -15.88 8.39
N LEU A 120 7.33 -15.40 8.18
CA LEU A 120 7.05 -13.96 8.10
C LEU A 120 7.53 -13.20 9.33
N LEU A 121 7.27 -13.72 10.54
CA LEU A 121 7.74 -13.12 11.78
C LEU A 121 9.27 -13.03 11.79
N ALA A 122 9.97 -14.11 11.43
CA ALA A 122 11.43 -14.13 11.40
C ALA A 122 12.01 -13.10 10.42
N HIS A 123 11.42 -12.95 9.23
CA HIS A 123 11.79 -11.90 8.29
C HIS A 123 11.47 -10.51 8.82
N ALA A 124 10.29 -10.29 9.39
CA ALA A 124 9.88 -8.99 9.92
C ALA A 124 10.75 -8.54 11.11
N THR A 125 11.26 -9.48 11.91
CA THR A 125 12.15 -9.20 13.05
C THR A 125 13.64 -9.24 12.70
N LEU A 126 14.02 -9.45 11.43
CA LEU A 126 15.41 -9.63 11.00
C LEU A 126 16.13 -10.78 11.74
N THR A 127 15.41 -11.85 12.04
CA THR A 127 15.94 -13.07 12.70
C THR A 127 15.93 -14.30 11.78
N ASN A 128 15.62 -14.11 10.50
CA ASN A 128 15.53 -15.18 9.50
C ASN A 128 16.82 -15.99 9.37
N VAL A 129 18.00 -15.39 9.50
CA VAL A 129 19.29 -16.11 9.42
C VAL A 129 19.53 -17.08 10.59
N LEU A 130 18.81 -16.91 11.71
CA LEU A 130 18.88 -17.83 12.85
C LEU A 130 18.00 -19.07 12.65
N ARG A 131 17.19 -19.10 11.58
CA ARG A 131 16.32 -20.22 11.22
C ARG A 131 16.75 -20.80 9.87
N PRO A 132 17.25 -22.04 9.81
CA PRO A 132 17.66 -22.67 8.55
C PRO A 132 16.56 -22.67 7.47
N ALA A 133 15.31 -22.96 7.86
CA ALA A 133 14.14 -22.97 6.96
C ALA A 133 13.81 -21.59 6.33
N SER A 134 14.36 -20.51 6.86
CA SER A 134 14.10 -19.13 6.46
C SER A 134 15.26 -18.48 5.69
N LEU A 135 16.36 -19.23 5.47
CA LEU A 135 17.63 -18.69 4.97
C LEU A 135 17.55 -18.20 3.51
N PHE A 136 16.83 -18.95 2.67
CA PHE A 136 16.66 -18.66 1.23
C PHE A 136 15.25 -18.15 0.87
N SER A 137 14.37 -18.00 1.86
CA SER A 137 13.08 -17.31 1.68
C SER A 137 13.24 -15.81 1.95
N GLY A 138 12.25 -15.00 1.55
CA GLY A 138 12.26 -13.56 1.79
C GLY A 138 13.42 -12.79 1.14
N ILE A 139 13.96 -11.78 1.84
CA ILE A 139 15.08 -10.95 1.39
C ILE A 139 16.40 -11.64 1.75
N THR A 140 17.00 -12.36 0.79
CA THR A 140 18.14 -13.26 1.03
C THR A 140 19.38 -12.55 1.58
N GLN A 141 19.70 -11.37 1.08
CA GLN A 141 20.81 -10.53 1.54
C GLN A 141 20.56 -9.87 2.92
N GLY A 142 19.42 -10.14 3.55
CA GLY A 142 19.02 -9.61 4.86
C GLY A 142 19.88 -10.09 6.03
N TRP A 143 20.66 -11.18 5.86
CA TRP A 143 21.54 -11.70 6.92
C TRP A 143 22.54 -10.66 7.43
N SER A 144 23.07 -9.79 6.55
CA SER A 144 24.02 -8.75 6.94
C SER A 144 23.36 -7.67 7.78
N LEU A 145 22.07 -7.41 7.58
CA LEU A 145 21.26 -6.51 8.40
C LEU A 145 20.99 -7.11 9.78
N THR A 146 20.81 -8.43 9.86
CA THR A 146 20.78 -9.12 11.16
C THR A 146 22.10 -8.93 11.91
N ALA A 147 23.24 -9.10 11.23
CA ALA A 147 24.55 -8.87 11.83
C ALA A 147 24.73 -7.42 12.32
N GLU A 148 24.33 -6.43 11.50
CA GLU A 148 24.30 -5.03 11.92
C GLU A 148 23.36 -4.78 13.11
N LEU A 149 22.18 -5.40 13.13
CA LEU A 149 21.22 -5.26 14.22
C LEU A 149 21.82 -5.80 15.54
N CYS A 150 22.47 -6.97 15.51
CA CYS A 150 23.20 -7.49 16.66
C CYS A 150 24.27 -6.50 17.17
N PHE A 151 25.05 -5.91 16.25
CA PHE A 151 26.02 -4.87 16.60
C PHE A 151 25.34 -3.64 17.25
N TYR A 152 24.22 -3.17 16.71
CA TYR A 152 23.50 -2.01 17.25
C TYR A 152 22.89 -2.28 18.63
N LEU A 153 22.43 -3.51 18.88
CA LEU A 153 21.96 -3.91 20.19
C LEU A 153 23.12 -3.98 21.19
N LEU A 154 24.29 -4.46 20.78
CA LEU A 154 25.49 -4.61 21.61
C LEU A 154 26.11 -3.27 22.05
N ILE A 155 26.26 -2.30 21.13
CA ILE A 155 27.09 -1.09 21.36
C ILE A 155 26.75 -0.30 22.64
N PRO A 156 25.48 -0.03 22.99
CA PRO A 156 25.20 0.71 24.23
C PRO A 156 25.62 -0.04 25.49
N TRP A 157 25.50 -1.37 25.51
CA TRP A 157 25.98 -2.20 26.62
C TRP A 157 27.49 -2.23 26.68
N TRP A 158 28.13 -2.40 25.52
CA TRP A 158 29.57 -2.32 25.35
C TRP A 158 30.16 -1.01 25.90
N SER A 159 29.56 0.11 25.47
CA SER A 159 29.96 1.43 25.94
C SER A 159 29.73 1.63 27.44
N ALA A 160 28.59 1.18 27.99
CA ALA A 160 28.33 1.26 29.42
C ALA A 160 29.35 0.45 30.23
N ALA A 161 29.77 -0.72 29.75
CA ALA A 161 30.82 -1.53 30.38
C ALA A 161 32.16 -0.81 30.40
N ILE A 162 32.59 -0.25 29.26
CA ILE A 162 33.83 0.54 29.15
C ILE A 162 33.77 1.78 30.03
N GLY A 163 32.67 2.52 30.01
CA GLY A 163 32.46 3.69 30.86
C GLY A 163 32.55 3.35 32.35
N ARG A 164 31.99 2.22 32.78
CA ARG A 164 32.12 1.73 34.18
C ARG A 164 33.55 1.35 34.53
N LEU A 165 34.26 0.64 33.65
CA LEU A 165 35.66 0.27 33.84
C LEU A 165 36.56 1.51 33.95
N ALA A 166 36.38 2.48 33.07
CA ALA A 166 37.11 3.74 33.08
C ALA A 166 36.82 4.56 34.37
N ARG A 167 35.57 4.62 34.82
CA ARG A 167 35.18 5.32 36.07
C ARG A 167 35.66 4.62 37.34
N ARG A 168 35.50 3.28 37.44
CA ARG A 168 35.94 2.50 38.61
C ARG A 168 37.44 2.63 38.85
N ALA A 169 38.21 2.80 37.78
CA ALA A 169 39.63 3.01 37.89
C ALA A 169 40.02 4.44 38.36
N ARG A 170 39.05 5.35 38.60
CA ARG A 170 39.22 6.77 39.02
C ARG A 170 40.12 7.59 38.07
N ILE A 171 40.01 7.38 36.76
CA ILE A 171 41.01 7.86 35.80
C ILE A 171 40.54 9.11 35.06
N ALA A 172 41.28 10.22 35.19
CA ALA A 172 41.23 11.38 34.30
C ALA A 172 42.25 11.32 33.12
N ASP A 173 43.09 10.27 33.06
CA ASP A 173 44.14 10.06 32.06
C ASP A 173 43.63 9.45 30.73
N ARG A 174 43.82 10.21 29.64
CA ARG A 174 43.49 9.83 28.26
C ARG A 174 44.15 8.52 27.81
N THR A 175 45.37 8.25 28.27
CA THR A 175 46.19 7.12 27.81
C THR A 175 45.62 5.80 28.30
N ARG A 176 45.14 5.76 29.55
CA ARG A 176 44.53 4.56 30.12
C ARG A 176 43.15 4.27 29.50
N THR A 177 42.32 5.29 29.28
CA THR A 177 41.03 5.11 28.57
C THR A 177 41.26 4.55 27.16
N LEU A 178 42.26 5.07 26.44
CA LEU A 178 42.68 4.51 25.14
C LEU A 178 43.08 3.02 25.24
N ARG A 179 43.84 2.62 26.26
CA ARG A 179 44.22 1.21 26.47
C ARG A 179 43.01 0.31 26.76
N ILE A 180 42.05 0.78 27.57
CA ILE A 180 40.81 0.03 27.86
C ILE A 180 39.99 -0.13 26.56
N GLU A 181 39.83 0.93 25.78
CA GLU A 181 39.13 0.92 24.49
C GLU A 181 39.77 -0.08 23.51
N LEU A 182 41.10 0.03 23.31
CA LEU A 182 41.82 -0.87 22.41
C LEU A 182 41.84 -2.31 22.92
N GLY A 183 41.96 -2.52 24.23
CA GLY A 183 41.90 -3.86 24.84
C GLY A 183 40.52 -4.52 24.67
N ALA A 184 39.45 -3.76 24.84
CA ALA A 184 38.09 -4.24 24.57
C ALA A 184 37.90 -4.54 23.08
N ILE A 185 38.36 -3.68 22.18
CA ILE A 185 38.28 -3.93 20.73
C ILE A 185 39.08 -5.21 20.37
N ALA A 186 40.27 -5.38 20.94
CA ALA A 186 41.08 -6.59 20.75
C ALA A 186 40.37 -7.85 21.27
N SER A 187 39.67 -7.79 22.40
CA SER A 187 38.90 -8.94 22.90
C SER A 187 37.76 -9.33 21.96
N MET A 188 37.14 -8.36 21.26
CA MET A 188 36.12 -8.66 20.25
C MET A 188 36.71 -9.35 19.01
N VAL A 189 37.91 -8.94 18.58
CA VAL A 189 38.64 -9.61 17.50
C VAL A 189 38.97 -11.05 17.89
N VAL A 190 39.55 -11.26 19.07
CA VAL A 190 39.87 -12.60 19.58
C VAL A 190 38.62 -13.48 19.66
N ALA A 191 37.50 -12.95 20.17
CA ALA A 191 36.24 -13.68 20.24
C ALA A 191 35.71 -14.10 18.85
N ALA A 192 35.86 -13.25 17.83
CA ALA A 192 35.42 -13.56 16.46
C ALA A 192 36.25 -14.68 15.81
N HIS A 193 37.56 -14.70 16.06
CA HIS A 193 38.43 -15.81 15.60
C HIS A 193 38.13 -17.09 16.37
N ALA A 194 38.02 -17.02 17.70
CA ALA A 194 37.67 -18.16 18.54
C ALA A 194 36.33 -18.77 18.14
N TRP A 195 35.33 -17.94 17.80
CA TRP A 195 34.05 -18.39 17.27
C TRP A 195 34.19 -19.19 15.97
N ARG A 196 34.93 -18.68 14.99
CA ARG A 196 35.13 -19.37 13.70
C ARG A 196 35.88 -20.69 13.85
N ILE A 197 36.88 -20.73 14.74
CA ILE A 197 37.59 -21.97 15.10
C ILE A 197 36.62 -22.96 15.76
N ALA A 198 35.83 -22.51 16.74
CA ALA A 198 34.86 -23.35 17.42
C ALA A 198 33.85 -23.96 16.45
N VAL A 199 33.25 -23.18 15.55
CA VAL A 199 32.32 -23.72 14.56
C VAL A 199 33.01 -24.70 13.61
N TYR A 200 34.25 -24.42 13.19
CA TYR A 200 35.00 -25.34 12.34
C TYR A 200 35.23 -26.69 13.01
N VAL A 201 35.56 -26.69 14.31
CA VAL A 201 35.78 -27.91 15.10
C VAL A 201 34.47 -28.66 15.37
N LEU A 202 33.37 -27.94 15.58
CA LEU A 202 32.07 -28.53 15.90
C LEU A 202 31.27 -29.01 14.67
N ASP A 203 31.57 -28.52 13.47
CA ASP A 203 30.84 -28.87 12.24
C ASP A 203 30.76 -30.39 11.94
N PRO A 204 31.83 -31.20 12.10
CA PRO A 204 31.77 -32.65 11.90
C PRO A 204 30.84 -33.37 12.89
N VAL A 205 30.73 -32.86 14.12
CA VAL A 205 29.89 -33.42 15.20
C VAL A 205 28.41 -33.23 14.88
N TYR A 206 28.04 -32.06 14.34
CA TYR A 206 26.66 -31.77 13.93
C TYR A 206 26.31 -32.33 12.55
N ARG A 207 27.24 -32.99 11.84
CA ARG A 207 27.00 -33.54 10.51
C ARG A 207 26.21 -34.87 10.52
N HIS A 208 26.17 -35.57 11.66
CA HIS A 208 25.52 -36.87 11.78
C HIS A 208 24.04 -36.80 12.19
N ASP A 209 23.63 -35.80 12.99
CA ASP A 209 22.28 -35.78 13.61
C ASP A 209 21.31 -34.71 13.04
N ALA A 210 21.75 -33.95 12.04
CA ALA A 210 21.03 -32.75 11.62
C ALA A 210 20.83 -32.71 10.10
N VAL A 211 19.79 -33.41 9.63
CA VAL A 211 19.24 -33.22 8.29
C VAL A 211 18.58 -31.83 8.23
N TYR A 212 19.35 -30.79 7.90
CA TYR A 212 18.86 -29.43 7.63
C TYR A 212 19.05 -29.08 6.14
N GLY A 213 18.65 -29.98 5.24
CA GLY A 213 18.97 -29.90 3.80
C GLY A 213 20.48 -30.04 3.53
N ASP A 214 20.92 -29.67 2.32
CA ASP A 214 22.31 -29.82 1.85
C ASP A 214 23.32 -28.80 2.45
N VAL A 215 22.92 -27.91 3.37
CA VAL A 215 23.78 -26.80 3.85
C VAL A 215 24.31 -27.03 5.27
N PRO A 216 25.63 -27.17 5.47
CA PRO A 216 26.22 -27.48 6.79
C PRO A 216 26.13 -26.30 7.78
N LEU A 217 26.19 -26.59 9.10
CA LEU A 217 26.20 -25.60 10.20
C LEU A 217 27.27 -24.51 9.95
N ARG A 218 28.44 -24.94 9.50
CA ARG A 218 29.53 -24.05 9.11
C ARG A 218 29.14 -23.05 8.02
N GLY A 219 28.37 -23.48 7.02
CA GLY A 219 27.88 -22.62 5.95
C GLY A 219 26.93 -21.53 6.45
N ILE A 220 26.06 -21.85 7.41
CA ILE A 220 25.07 -20.91 7.96
C ILE A 220 25.73 -19.95 8.97
N SER A 221 26.59 -20.46 9.85
CA SER A 221 27.27 -19.68 10.90
C SER A 221 28.10 -18.52 10.36
N TYR A 222 28.58 -18.66 9.12
CA TYR A 222 29.32 -17.63 8.41
C TYR A 222 28.51 -16.33 8.27
N LEU A 223 27.19 -16.43 8.15
CA LEU A 223 26.28 -15.30 7.99
C LEU A 223 25.91 -14.62 9.32
N TRP A 224 26.43 -15.11 10.44
CA TRP A 224 26.08 -14.62 11.78
C TRP A 224 27.06 -13.54 12.27
N PHE A 225 26.56 -12.68 13.16
CA PHE A 225 27.34 -11.58 13.75
C PHE A 225 28.71 -12.02 14.33
N PRO A 226 28.82 -13.11 15.12
CA PRO A 226 30.10 -13.47 15.72
C PRO A 226 31.21 -13.74 14.70
N SER A 227 30.87 -14.25 13.51
CA SER A 227 31.81 -14.51 12.42
C SER A 227 32.36 -13.24 11.75
N HIS A 228 31.74 -12.08 12.01
CA HIS A 228 32.09 -10.78 11.43
C HIS A 228 32.41 -9.70 12.49
N ALA A 229 32.41 -10.04 13.78
CA ALA A 229 32.56 -9.07 14.85
C ALA A 229 33.92 -8.33 14.80
N ASP A 230 34.98 -9.01 14.35
CA ASP A 230 36.30 -8.45 14.06
C ASP A 230 36.27 -7.33 12.98
N VAL A 231 35.45 -7.48 11.94
CA VAL A 231 35.29 -6.47 10.89
C VAL A 231 34.68 -5.19 11.46
N PHE A 232 33.66 -5.29 12.33
CA PHE A 232 33.13 -4.15 13.07
C PHE A 232 34.17 -3.55 14.02
N ALA A 233 34.96 -4.41 14.69
CA ALA A 233 36.04 -4.03 15.60
C ALA A 233 37.08 -3.14 14.90
N ALA A 234 37.45 -3.47 13.67
CA ALA A 234 38.38 -2.67 12.87
C ALA A 234 37.84 -1.23 12.64
N GLY A 235 36.55 -1.10 12.37
CA GLY A 235 35.90 0.22 12.28
C GLY A 235 35.88 0.98 13.61
N MET A 236 35.65 0.27 14.73
CA MET A 236 35.74 0.86 16.07
C MET A 236 37.17 1.32 16.39
N ALA A 237 38.18 0.55 16.01
CA ALA A 237 39.60 0.91 16.17
C ALA A 237 39.92 2.19 15.40
N LEU A 238 39.51 2.27 14.13
CA LEU A 238 39.66 3.48 13.32
C LEU A 238 38.99 4.69 13.97
N ALA A 239 37.79 4.53 14.54
CA ALA A 239 37.12 5.60 15.27
C ALA A 239 37.93 6.04 16.51
N VAL A 240 38.36 5.11 17.36
CA VAL A 240 39.16 5.41 18.57
C VAL A 240 40.48 6.07 18.19
N LEU A 241 41.26 5.49 17.29
CA LEU A 241 42.55 6.04 16.86
C LEU A 241 42.42 7.44 16.26
N SER A 242 41.32 7.71 15.54
CA SER A 242 41.03 9.04 15.00
C SER A 242 40.67 10.07 16.08
N ILE A 243 39.89 9.69 17.09
CA ILE A 243 39.45 10.58 18.18
C ILE A 243 40.62 10.90 19.12
N TYR A 244 41.42 9.89 19.46
CA TYR A 244 42.58 10.04 20.34
C TYR A 244 43.83 10.55 19.60
N ARG A 245 43.75 10.76 18.28
CA ARG A 245 44.84 11.26 17.41
C ARG A 245 46.13 10.45 17.59
N VAL A 246 46.04 9.12 17.47
CA VAL A 246 47.15 8.17 17.68
C VAL A 246 47.71 7.68 16.34
N GLY A 247 49.02 7.44 16.28
CA GLY A 247 49.70 6.89 15.10
C GLY A 247 49.48 7.73 13.84
N PRO A 248 49.05 7.15 12.71
CA PRO A 248 48.87 7.87 11.44
C PRO A 248 47.75 8.93 11.51
N PHE A 249 46.89 8.90 12.53
CA PHE A 249 45.80 9.87 12.72
C PHE A 249 46.22 11.13 13.50
N ARG A 250 47.49 11.22 13.94
CA ARG A 250 48.05 12.41 14.62
C ARG A 250 47.93 13.68 13.77
N ARG A 251 48.01 13.54 12.45
CA ARG A 251 47.88 14.63 11.48
C ARG A 251 46.74 14.31 10.50
N ASP A 252 46.25 15.34 9.83
CA ASP A 252 45.26 15.17 8.78
C ASP A 252 45.89 14.49 7.55
N ALA A 253 45.14 13.61 6.91
CA ALA A 253 45.66 12.81 5.80
C ALA A 253 45.84 13.69 4.55
N GLY A 254 47.09 13.75 4.04
CA GLY A 254 47.40 14.42 2.79
C GLY A 254 46.89 13.65 1.54
N PRO A 255 46.91 14.28 0.35
CA PRO A 255 46.48 13.65 -0.91
C PRO A 255 47.13 12.29 -1.17
N ARG A 256 48.45 12.19 -0.94
CA ARG A 256 49.21 10.95 -1.15
C ARG A 256 48.70 9.79 -0.29
N ALA A 257 48.41 10.03 0.99
CA ALA A 257 47.95 8.97 1.90
C ALA A 257 46.59 8.39 1.47
N VAL A 258 45.70 9.24 0.97
CA VAL A 258 44.38 8.82 0.47
C VAL A 258 44.50 8.00 -0.82
N TRP A 259 45.33 8.42 -1.77
CA TRP A 259 45.58 7.65 -2.99
C TRP A 259 46.32 6.34 -2.73
N LEU A 260 47.32 6.34 -1.84
CA LEU A 260 48.01 5.12 -1.42
C LEU A 260 47.06 4.14 -0.75
N GLY A 261 46.16 4.61 0.12
CA GLY A 261 45.12 3.77 0.72
C GLY A 261 44.18 3.15 -0.32
N ALA A 262 43.72 3.95 -1.28
CA ALA A 262 42.88 3.46 -2.38
C ALA A 262 43.61 2.45 -3.29
N ALA A 263 44.88 2.70 -3.62
CA ALA A 263 45.71 1.81 -4.41
C ALA A 263 46.00 0.50 -3.67
N ALA A 264 46.31 0.56 -2.38
CA ALA A 264 46.52 -0.62 -1.54
C ALA A 264 45.23 -1.46 -1.41
N ALA A 265 44.08 -0.81 -1.24
CA ALA A 265 42.78 -1.48 -1.21
C ALA A 265 42.49 -2.19 -2.56
N LEU A 266 42.72 -1.51 -3.68
CA LEU A 266 42.55 -2.09 -5.01
C LEU A 266 43.50 -3.27 -5.25
N ALA A 267 44.79 -3.10 -4.91
CA ALA A 267 45.80 -4.15 -5.07
C ALA A 267 45.46 -5.40 -4.25
N ALA A 268 45.08 -5.23 -2.97
CA ALA A 268 44.68 -6.34 -2.11
C ALA A 268 43.41 -7.03 -2.61
N PHE A 269 42.43 -6.26 -3.11
CA PHE A 269 41.20 -6.80 -3.71
C PHE A 269 41.49 -7.62 -4.97
N VAL A 270 42.32 -7.11 -5.87
CA VAL A 270 42.73 -7.81 -7.10
C VAL A 270 43.54 -9.06 -6.76
N ALA A 271 44.52 -8.95 -5.86
CA ALA A 271 45.32 -10.08 -5.42
C ALA A 271 44.45 -11.20 -4.83
N TYR A 272 43.44 -10.86 -4.02
CA TYR A 272 42.48 -11.82 -3.50
C TYR A 272 41.64 -12.46 -4.61
N ALA A 273 41.11 -11.67 -5.54
CA ALA A 273 40.27 -12.16 -6.63
C ALA A 273 40.97 -13.18 -7.53
N TYR A 274 42.27 -12.96 -7.81
CA TYR A 274 43.04 -13.83 -8.70
C TYR A 274 43.80 -14.94 -7.95
N GLY A 275 44.20 -14.73 -6.69
CA GLY A 275 44.97 -15.68 -5.90
C GLY A 275 44.14 -16.64 -5.04
N VAL A 276 42.98 -16.20 -4.53
CA VAL A 276 42.13 -16.99 -3.62
C VAL A 276 40.76 -17.28 -4.25
N GLY A 277 40.12 -16.25 -4.82
CA GLY A 277 38.81 -16.33 -5.47
C GLY A 277 37.62 -16.45 -4.50
N SER A 278 36.42 -16.54 -5.08
CA SER A 278 35.17 -16.76 -4.34
C SER A 278 35.11 -18.18 -3.76
N PRO A 279 34.51 -18.40 -2.57
CA PRO A 279 34.22 -19.75 -2.07
C PRO A 279 33.33 -20.57 -3.01
N SER A 280 33.40 -21.89 -2.88
CA SER A 280 32.35 -22.80 -3.35
C SER A 280 31.25 -22.92 -2.30
N VAL A 281 30.00 -22.71 -2.71
CA VAL A 281 28.80 -22.87 -1.85
C VAL A 281 28.61 -24.34 -1.45
N THR A 282 29.03 -25.30 -2.28
CA THR A 282 28.83 -26.75 -2.05
C THR A 282 29.83 -27.37 -1.06
N ASN A 283 31.04 -26.81 -0.94
CA ASN A 283 32.08 -27.34 -0.04
C ASN A 283 32.32 -26.45 1.20
N GLY A 284 31.69 -25.28 1.26
CA GLY A 284 31.97 -24.25 2.28
C GLY A 284 33.39 -23.66 2.16
N TYR A 285 33.74 -22.77 3.09
CA TYR A 285 35.12 -22.27 3.21
C TYR A 285 35.93 -23.24 4.05
N SER A 286 37.19 -23.58 3.70
CA SER A 286 38.15 -24.08 4.71
C SER A 286 38.45 -22.99 5.75
N LEU A 287 38.96 -23.35 6.94
CA LEU A 287 39.20 -22.37 8.01
C LEU A 287 40.19 -21.31 7.53
N TRP A 288 41.28 -21.74 6.88
CA TRP A 288 42.21 -20.88 6.17
C TRP A 288 41.53 -19.90 5.21
N ARG A 289 40.70 -20.39 4.27
CA ARG A 289 40.05 -19.52 3.28
C ARG A 289 39.09 -18.52 3.93
N LEU A 290 38.39 -18.94 4.99
CA LEU A 290 37.51 -18.06 5.77
C LEU A 290 38.30 -16.96 6.47
N GLU A 291 39.39 -17.31 7.17
CA GLU A 291 40.25 -16.36 7.87
C GLU A 291 40.90 -15.36 6.91
N VAL A 292 41.52 -15.85 5.83
CA VAL A 292 42.14 -14.99 4.80
C VAL A 292 41.11 -14.04 4.22
N ARG A 293 39.90 -14.52 3.92
CA ARG A 293 38.84 -13.65 3.41
C ARG A 293 38.51 -12.53 4.39
N GLN A 294 38.28 -12.84 5.67
CA GLN A 294 37.90 -11.83 6.66
C GLN A 294 39.03 -10.81 6.88
N VAL A 295 40.27 -11.28 6.99
CA VAL A 295 41.44 -10.41 7.14
C VAL A 295 41.60 -9.50 5.93
N VAL A 296 41.63 -10.06 4.71
CA VAL A 296 41.87 -9.26 3.50
C VAL A 296 40.72 -8.30 3.22
N SER A 297 39.45 -8.72 3.38
CA SER A 297 38.31 -7.81 3.21
C SER A 297 38.30 -6.68 4.24
N THR A 298 38.71 -6.97 5.48
CA THR A 298 38.92 -5.94 6.52
C THR A 298 40.05 -5.00 6.16
N MET A 299 41.19 -5.52 5.67
CA MET A 299 42.32 -4.69 5.22
C MET A 299 41.93 -3.77 4.07
N VAL A 300 41.20 -4.28 3.07
CA VAL A 300 40.67 -3.49 1.95
C VAL A 300 39.79 -2.35 2.48
N ALA A 301 38.84 -2.66 3.38
CA ALA A 301 37.97 -1.66 3.97
C ALA A 301 38.73 -0.63 4.83
N VAL A 302 39.70 -1.05 5.64
CA VAL A 302 40.53 -0.19 6.48
C VAL A 302 41.42 0.72 5.64
N ALA A 303 42.06 0.20 4.58
CA ALA A 303 42.89 0.98 3.67
C ALA A 303 42.08 2.03 2.91
N LEU A 304 40.84 1.70 2.52
CA LEU A 304 39.92 2.63 1.85
C LEU A 304 39.39 3.71 2.80
N ILE A 305 38.99 3.34 4.02
CA ILE A 305 38.28 4.24 4.95
C ILE A 305 39.26 5.05 5.81
N GLY A 306 40.34 4.45 6.30
CA GLY A 306 41.25 5.03 7.29
C GLY A 306 41.74 6.43 6.92
N PRO A 307 42.44 6.62 5.78
CA PRO A 307 42.90 7.93 5.34
C PRO A 307 41.77 8.94 5.14
N LEU A 308 40.57 8.50 4.76
CA LEU A 308 39.42 9.38 4.53
C LEU A 308 38.80 9.94 5.81
N ILE A 309 39.03 9.32 6.98
CA ILE A 309 38.49 9.79 8.26
C ILE A 309 39.09 11.15 8.67
N THR A 310 40.38 11.37 8.37
CA THR A 310 41.12 12.59 8.70
C THR A 310 41.49 13.43 7.46
N ALA A 311 41.01 13.06 6.27
CA ALA A 311 41.27 13.82 5.06
C ALA A 311 40.52 15.16 5.07
N GLY A 312 41.26 16.27 4.88
CA GLY A 312 40.68 17.60 4.73
C GLY A 312 39.92 17.79 3.40
N ARG A 313 39.06 18.82 3.34
CA ARG A 313 38.28 19.19 2.13
C ARG A 313 39.14 19.62 0.92
N SER A 314 40.42 19.93 1.15
CA SER A 314 41.40 20.26 0.12
C SER A 314 41.85 19.05 -0.71
N ASN A 315 41.59 17.82 -0.24
CA ASN A 315 41.93 16.60 -0.96
C ASN A 315 40.94 16.32 -2.12
N GLY A 316 41.46 16.10 -3.34
CA GLY A 316 40.67 15.88 -4.54
C GLY A 316 39.77 14.63 -4.49
N LEU A 317 40.28 13.48 -4.04
CA LEU A 317 39.49 12.24 -3.95
C LEU A 317 38.43 12.34 -2.84
N ALA A 318 38.79 12.87 -1.67
CA ALA A 318 37.83 13.12 -0.60
C ALA A 318 36.74 14.11 -1.01
N ARG A 319 37.09 15.13 -1.82
CA ARG A 319 36.13 16.09 -2.39
C ARG A 319 35.19 15.43 -3.40
N ALA A 320 35.71 14.60 -4.30
CA ALA A 320 34.91 13.83 -5.25
C ALA A 320 33.90 12.91 -4.53
N LEU A 321 34.36 12.17 -3.51
CA LEU A 321 33.52 11.32 -2.66
C LEU A 321 32.56 12.11 -1.75
N SER A 322 32.78 13.41 -1.59
CA SER A 322 31.88 14.34 -0.88
C SER A 322 30.93 15.09 -1.83
N GLY A 323 31.02 14.84 -3.14
CA GLY A 323 30.23 15.49 -4.18
C GLY A 323 28.72 15.25 -4.03
N ARG A 324 27.91 15.95 -4.84
CA ARG A 324 26.44 15.78 -4.81
C ARG A 324 26.02 14.36 -5.18
N VAL A 325 26.62 13.79 -6.22
CA VAL A 325 26.35 12.43 -6.70
C VAL A 325 26.73 11.40 -5.63
N ALA A 326 27.94 11.50 -5.07
CA ALA A 326 28.43 10.58 -4.04
C ALA A 326 27.61 10.64 -2.74
N ARG A 327 27.12 11.82 -2.35
CA ARG A 327 26.16 11.95 -1.25
C ARG A 327 24.81 11.33 -1.57
N GLY A 328 24.31 11.54 -2.79
CA GLY A 328 23.09 10.93 -3.30
C GLY A 328 23.16 9.39 -3.27
N SER A 329 24.25 8.82 -3.79
CA SER A 329 24.47 7.37 -3.76
C SER A 329 24.57 6.82 -2.34
N GLY A 330 25.21 7.56 -1.42
CA GLY A 330 25.28 7.15 -0.02
C GLY A 330 23.96 7.19 0.74
N HIS A 331 23.03 8.07 0.36
CA HIS A 331 21.66 8.08 0.89
C HIS A 331 20.84 6.92 0.33
N LEU A 332 20.94 6.65 -0.97
CA LEU A 332 20.20 5.57 -1.63
C LEU A 332 20.80 4.18 -1.40
N SER A 333 22.04 4.09 -0.88
CA SER A 333 22.78 2.82 -0.76
C SER A 333 22.01 1.75 0.00
N TYR A 334 21.27 2.13 1.04
CA TYR A 334 20.49 1.19 1.85
C TYR A 334 19.26 0.67 1.08
N GLY A 335 18.48 1.56 0.47
CA GLY A 335 17.35 1.16 -0.36
C GLY A 335 17.79 0.30 -1.56
N LEU A 336 18.90 0.65 -2.21
CA LEU A 336 19.45 -0.11 -3.33
C LEU A 336 19.89 -1.51 -2.88
N TYR A 337 20.54 -1.61 -1.72
CA TYR A 337 20.90 -2.89 -1.12
C TYR A 337 19.68 -3.80 -0.84
N LEU A 338 18.53 -3.22 -0.45
CA LEU A 338 17.30 -3.99 -0.24
C LEU A 338 16.66 -4.46 -1.55
N TRP A 339 16.63 -3.63 -2.59
CA TRP A 339 15.88 -3.93 -3.82
C TRP A 339 16.65 -4.73 -4.88
N HIS A 340 17.96 -4.54 -4.99
CA HIS A 340 18.71 -4.98 -6.17
C HIS A 340 18.61 -6.48 -6.43
N PHE A 341 18.78 -7.33 -5.41
CA PHE A 341 18.91 -8.77 -5.60
C PHE A 341 17.64 -9.40 -6.16
N ASP A 342 16.47 -9.07 -5.59
CA ASP A 342 15.19 -9.62 -6.05
C ASP A 342 14.81 -9.14 -7.44
N LEU A 343 15.19 -7.91 -7.81
CA LEU A 343 14.97 -7.40 -9.17
C LEU A 343 15.87 -8.11 -10.19
N ILE A 344 17.16 -8.30 -9.85
CA ILE A 344 18.11 -9.07 -10.67
C ILE A 344 17.62 -10.51 -10.83
N LYS A 345 17.24 -11.17 -9.74
CA LYS A 345 16.75 -12.55 -9.72
C LYS A 345 15.51 -12.72 -10.59
N GLN A 346 14.55 -11.83 -10.48
CA GLN A 346 13.35 -11.87 -11.32
C GLN A 346 13.66 -11.63 -12.80
N ALA A 347 14.60 -10.74 -13.13
CA ALA A 347 15.03 -10.54 -14.52
C ALA A 347 15.68 -11.80 -15.09
N ALA A 348 16.56 -12.45 -14.33
CA ALA A 348 17.18 -13.73 -14.69
C ALA A 348 16.13 -14.82 -14.92
N GLN A 349 15.14 -14.94 -14.03
CA GLN A 349 14.03 -15.90 -14.15
C GLN A 349 13.12 -15.66 -15.37
N ARG A 350 13.07 -14.43 -15.89
CA ARG A 350 12.36 -14.09 -17.14
C ARG A 350 13.21 -14.31 -18.40
N GLY A 351 14.39 -14.92 -18.27
CA GLY A 351 15.29 -15.25 -19.38
C GLY A 351 16.37 -14.21 -19.66
N HIS A 352 16.45 -13.11 -18.90
CA HIS A 352 17.54 -12.13 -19.05
C HIS A 352 18.79 -12.59 -18.29
N ALA A 353 19.66 -13.38 -18.92
CA ALA A 353 20.86 -13.92 -18.26
C ALA A 353 22.18 -13.19 -18.59
N HIS A 354 22.12 -12.10 -19.37
CA HIS A 354 23.31 -11.33 -19.72
C HIS A 354 23.74 -10.40 -18.58
N PHE A 355 25.02 -10.44 -18.17
CA PHE A 355 25.57 -9.63 -17.07
C PHE A 355 25.20 -8.15 -17.14
N ALA A 356 25.41 -7.50 -18.30
CA ALA A 356 25.12 -6.07 -18.46
C ALA A 356 23.63 -5.74 -18.24
N ALA A 357 22.72 -6.62 -18.68
CA ALA A 357 21.29 -6.44 -18.48
C ALA A 357 20.91 -6.58 -17.00
N LEU A 358 21.46 -7.59 -16.32
CA LEU A 358 21.27 -7.80 -14.89
C LEU A 358 21.84 -6.66 -14.05
N ALA A 359 23.04 -6.18 -14.37
CA ALA A 359 23.64 -5.02 -13.72
C ALA A 359 22.80 -3.75 -13.93
N LEU A 360 22.29 -3.54 -15.15
CA LEU A 360 21.40 -2.41 -15.47
C LEU A 360 20.10 -2.47 -14.63
N VAL A 361 19.48 -3.65 -14.53
CA VAL A 361 18.30 -3.85 -13.67
C VAL A 361 18.63 -3.56 -12.20
N GLY A 362 19.77 -4.05 -11.71
CA GLY A 362 20.24 -3.81 -10.36
C GLY A 362 20.45 -2.32 -10.07
N PHE A 363 21.17 -1.59 -10.93
CA PHE A 363 21.49 -0.18 -10.72
C PHE A 363 20.32 0.76 -11.00
N VAL A 364 19.66 0.62 -12.15
CA VAL A 364 18.59 1.54 -12.59
C VAL A 364 17.27 1.16 -11.94
N GLY A 365 16.86 -0.11 -12.03
CA GLY A 365 15.64 -0.61 -11.40
C GLY A 365 15.73 -0.53 -9.88
N GLY A 366 16.81 -1.06 -9.30
CA GLY A 366 17.05 -0.95 -7.86
C GLY A 366 17.23 0.49 -7.38
N GLY A 367 17.88 1.35 -8.17
CA GLY A 367 18.06 2.77 -7.85
C GLY A 367 16.74 3.56 -7.86
N ALA A 368 15.88 3.31 -8.85
CA ALA A 368 14.55 3.89 -8.92
C ALA A 368 13.68 3.44 -7.73
N ALA A 369 13.66 2.14 -7.43
CA ALA A 369 12.95 1.59 -6.29
C ALA A 369 13.47 2.16 -4.95
N ALA A 370 14.80 2.30 -4.82
CA ALA A 370 15.44 2.95 -3.67
C ALA A 370 15.07 4.43 -3.53
N ALA A 371 14.96 5.17 -4.64
CA ALA A 371 14.54 6.56 -4.63
C ALA A 371 13.07 6.70 -4.18
N ILE A 372 12.19 5.83 -4.68
CA ILE A 372 10.78 5.77 -4.29
C ILE A 372 10.66 5.51 -2.78
N THR A 373 11.35 4.48 -2.26
CA THR A 373 11.29 4.17 -0.82
C THR A 373 12.00 5.21 0.04
N TRP A 374 13.03 5.88 -0.48
CA TRP A 374 13.69 7.00 0.20
C TRP A 374 12.73 8.17 0.45
N PHE A 375 12.03 8.64 -0.60
CA PHE A 375 11.12 9.77 -0.48
C PHE A 375 9.80 9.38 0.19
N GLY A 376 9.31 8.16 -0.06
CA GLY A 376 8.02 7.68 0.45
C GLY A 376 8.06 7.16 1.89
N VAL A 377 9.17 6.58 2.33
CA VAL A 377 9.25 5.86 3.62
C VAL A 377 10.42 6.36 4.47
N GLU A 378 11.64 6.31 3.96
CA GLU A 378 12.84 6.56 4.77
C GLU A 378 12.89 8.00 5.30
N ARG A 379 12.78 8.98 4.41
CA ARG A 379 12.85 10.40 4.77
C ARG A 379 11.72 10.81 5.72
N PRO A 380 10.46 10.42 5.50
CA PRO A 380 9.38 10.63 6.48
C PRO A 380 9.65 9.97 7.83
N ALA A 381 10.12 8.72 7.87
CA ALA A 381 10.43 8.03 9.12
C ALA A 381 11.57 8.72 9.89
N GLN A 382 12.63 9.14 9.20
CA GLN A 382 13.74 9.87 9.81
C GLN A 382 13.31 11.23 10.40
N ALA A 383 12.21 11.82 9.93
CA ALA A 383 11.66 13.04 10.52
C ALA A 383 11.07 12.82 11.94
N LEU A 384 10.96 11.55 12.39
CA LEU A 384 10.58 11.17 13.76
C LEU A 384 11.77 11.03 14.71
N ARG A 385 13.01 11.28 14.26
CA ARG A 385 14.21 11.29 15.14
C ARG A 385 14.04 12.14 16.41
N PRO A 386 13.39 13.33 16.39
CA PRO A 386 13.18 14.14 17.59
C PRO A 386 12.16 13.57 18.58
N LEU A 387 11.43 12.50 18.24
CA LEU A 387 10.41 11.89 19.10
C LEU A 387 11.00 11.40 20.44
N VAL A 388 12.22 10.89 20.43
CA VAL A 388 12.92 10.47 21.65
C VAL A 388 13.95 11.55 22.01
N ASP A 389 13.69 12.23 23.14
CA ASP A 389 14.53 13.31 23.62
C ASP A 389 15.88 12.80 24.16
N ARG A 390 16.72 13.74 24.61
CA ARG A 390 18.01 13.40 25.22
C ARG A 390 17.87 12.57 26.49
N ALA A 391 16.75 12.56 27.20
CA ALA A 391 16.55 11.73 28.38
C ALA A 391 15.91 10.36 28.04
N GLY A 392 15.67 10.07 26.76
CA GLY A 392 14.96 8.85 26.36
C GLY A 392 13.44 8.92 26.58
N ARG A 393 12.89 10.13 26.76
CA ARG A 393 11.45 10.37 26.92
C ARG A 393 10.80 10.70 25.58
N LEU A 394 9.55 10.28 25.42
CA LEU A 394 8.75 10.56 24.23
C LEU A 394 8.26 12.03 24.22
N ARG A 395 8.62 12.79 23.19
CA ARG A 395 8.21 14.18 22.97
C ARG A 395 7.55 14.36 21.60
N TRP A 396 6.27 14.02 21.52
CA TRP A 396 5.47 14.21 20.30
C TRP A 396 5.42 15.68 19.82
N SER A 397 5.53 16.64 20.75
CA SER A 397 5.58 18.08 20.44
C SER A 397 6.82 18.48 19.63
N ALA A 398 7.93 17.73 19.72
CA ALA A 398 9.17 18.02 18.99
C ALA A 398 9.13 17.55 17.52
N VAL A 399 8.17 16.71 17.14
CA VAL A 399 8.00 16.22 15.77
C VAL A 399 7.30 17.28 14.92
N SER A 400 7.82 17.56 13.71
CA SER A 400 7.23 18.56 12.81
C SER A 400 5.78 18.21 12.41
N PRO A 401 4.90 19.19 12.14
CA PRO A 401 3.52 18.94 11.70
C PRO A 401 3.42 18.04 10.46
N ARG A 402 4.35 18.19 9.51
CA ARG A 402 4.39 17.36 8.29
C ARG A 402 4.70 15.89 8.60
N ALA A 403 5.73 15.63 9.41
CA ALA A 403 6.09 14.26 9.81
C ALA A 403 4.97 13.60 10.59
N ARG A 404 4.36 14.37 11.49
CA ARG A 404 3.14 14.03 12.18
C ARG A 404 2.01 13.64 11.22
N THR A 405 1.78 14.37 10.13
CA THR A 405 0.73 14.01 9.14
C THR A 405 1.13 12.77 8.35
N GLY A 406 2.42 12.62 8.03
CA GLY A 406 2.97 11.40 7.47
C GLY A 406 2.65 10.17 8.33
N THR A 407 2.76 10.25 9.67
CA THR A 407 2.41 9.13 10.55
C THR A 407 0.92 8.78 10.55
N GLU A 408 0.03 9.76 10.36
CA GLU A 408 -1.42 9.49 10.26
C GLU A 408 -1.73 8.75 8.97
N LEU A 409 -1.18 9.24 7.85
CA LEU A 409 -1.36 8.62 6.53
C LEU A 409 -0.71 7.24 6.47
N ALA A 410 0.45 7.04 7.10
CA ALA A 410 1.09 5.74 7.20
C ALA A 410 0.24 4.73 8.00
N ALA A 411 -0.39 5.16 9.10
CA ALA A 411 -1.30 4.31 9.85
C ALA A 411 -2.52 3.90 9.02
N LEU A 412 -3.12 4.84 8.28
CA LEU A 412 -4.23 4.53 7.37
C LEU A 412 -3.79 3.63 6.20
N ALA A 413 -2.63 3.90 5.60
CA ALA A 413 -2.08 3.09 4.53
C ALA A 413 -1.82 1.65 4.98
N LEU A 414 -1.37 1.44 6.23
CA LEU A 414 -1.21 0.09 6.80
C LEU A 414 -2.55 -0.64 6.90
N VAL A 415 -3.60 0.02 7.40
CA VAL A 415 -4.95 -0.55 7.49
C VAL A 415 -5.49 -0.85 6.09
N ILE A 416 -5.36 0.07 5.14
CA ILE A 416 -5.81 -0.15 3.76
C ILE A 416 -5.04 -1.29 3.10
N ALA A 417 -3.71 -1.36 3.27
CA ALA A 417 -2.85 -2.33 2.60
C ALA A 417 -3.01 -3.75 3.14
N ALA A 418 -3.38 -3.91 4.41
CA ALA A 418 -3.45 -5.22 5.07
C ALA A 418 -4.34 -6.26 4.34
N PRO A 419 -5.54 -5.91 3.82
CA PRO A 419 -6.36 -6.83 3.04
C PRO A 419 -6.08 -6.83 1.53
N VAL A 420 -5.23 -5.94 0.98
CA VAL A 420 -5.11 -5.74 -0.48
C VAL A 420 -4.69 -7.01 -1.22
N ALA A 421 -3.72 -7.77 -0.70
CA ALA A 421 -3.26 -8.98 -1.38
C ALA A 421 -4.37 -10.05 -1.48
N GLY A 422 -5.19 -10.18 -0.43
CA GLY A 422 -6.39 -11.00 -0.41
C GLY A 422 -7.44 -10.47 -1.38
N LEU A 423 -7.75 -9.17 -1.32
CA LEU A 423 -8.70 -8.49 -2.20
C LEU A 423 -8.34 -8.62 -3.69
N MET A 424 -7.06 -8.64 -4.06
CA MET A 424 -6.62 -8.84 -5.45
C MET A 424 -6.91 -10.24 -5.99
N ARG A 425 -7.20 -11.23 -5.14
CA ARG A 425 -7.55 -12.62 -5.52
C ARG A 425 -8.95 -13.03 -5.06
N TYR A 426 -9.57 -12.19 -4.27
CA TYR A 426 -10.93 -12.36 -3.78
C TYR A 426 -11.90 -12.41 -4.96
N GLN A 427 -13.03 -13.10 -4.81
CA GLN A 427 -14.08 -13.10 -5.82
C GLN A 427 -14.72 -11.70 -5.87
N GLY A 428 -14.78 -11.06 -7.04
CA GLY A 428 -15.76 -10.00 -7.23
C GLY A 428 -17.13 -10.61 -7.50
N PRO A 429 -18.21 -9.82 -7.39
CA PRO A 429 -19.52 -10.22 -7.87
C PRO A 429 -19.46 -10.56 -9.37
N PRO A 430 -19.87 -11.78 -9.80
CA PRO A 430 -19.70 -12.23 -11.19
C PRO A 430 -20.36 -11.33 -12.25
N MET A 431 -21.49 -10.71 -11.91
CA MET A 431 -22.15 -9.74 -12.77
C MET A 431 -21.44 -8.38 -12.70
N GLU A 432 -21.31 -7.79 -11.50
CA GLU A 432 -20.88 -6.40 -11.36
C GLU A 432 -19.41 -6.19 -11.70
N GLU A 433 -18.52 -7.07 -11.28
CA GLU A 433 -17.12 -7.02 -11.71
C GLU A 433 -17.01 -7.38 -13.20
N GLY A 434 -17.85 -8.32 -13.66
CA GLY A 434 -17.92 -8.73 -15.06
C GLY A 434 -18.28 -7.61 -16.02
N PHE A 435 -19.33 -6.83 -15.74
CA PHE A 435 -19.69 -5.70 -16.59
C PHE A 435 -18.71 -4.54 -16.48
N MET A 436 -18.04 -4.34 -15.34
CA MET A 436 -17.01 -3.31 -15.22
C MET A 436 -15.73 -3.66 -15.98
N LEU A 437 -15.55 -4.93 -16.34
CA LEU A 437 -14.54 -5.39 -17.28
C LEU A 437 -15.02 -5.29 -18.73
N ALA A 438 -16.24 -5.76 -19.01
CA ALA A 438 -16.76 -5.85 -20.38
C ALA A 438 -17.20 -4.49 -20.96
N PHE A 439 -17.95 -3.66 -20.23
CA PHE A 439 -18.51 -2.40 -20.76
C PHE A 439 -17.46 -1.39 -21.22
N PRO A 440 -16.35 -1.16 -20.48
CA PRO A 440 -15.32 -0.25 -20.97
C PRO A 440 -14.64 -0.75 -22.25
N GLU A 441 -14.49 -2.07 -22.43
CA GLU A 441 -13.98 -2.63 -23.69
C GLU A 441 -14.98 -2.46 -24.83
N GLN A 442 -16.28 -2.64 -24.59
CA GLN A 442 -17.31 -2.35 -25.60
C GLN A 442 -17.25 -0.89 -26.07
N LEU A 443 -17.02 0.05 -25.14
CA LEU A 443 -16.80 1.45 -25.48
C LEU A 443 -15.54 1.67 -26.33
N LEU A 444 -14.44 0.95 -26.03
CA LEU A 444 -13.21 1.01 -26.82
C LEU A 444 -13.37 0.38 -28.22
N HIS A 445 -14.29 -0.58 -28.37
CA HIS A 445 -14.69 -1.16 -29.65
C HIS A 445 -15.72 -0.30 -30.42
N GLY A 446 -16.04 0.89 -29.91
CA GLY A 446 -16.93 1.84 -30.58
C GLY A 446 -18.42 1.62 -30.34
N ARG A 447 -18.80 0.71 -29.43
CA ARG A 447 -20.21 0.52 -29.03
C ARG A 447 -20.65 1.59 -28.03
N VAL A 448 -21.91 1.97 -28.11
CA VAL A 448 -22.47 3.11 -27.38
C VAL A 448 -23.34 2.64 -26.21
N PRO A 449 -23.05 3.06 -24.96
CA PRO A 449 -23.88 2.74 -23.80
C PRO A 449 -25.33 3.24 -23.98
N HIS A 450 -26.30 2.48 -23.44
CA HIS A 450 -27.75 2.63 -23.55
C HIS A 450 -28.35 2.36 -24.94
N VAL A 451 -27.52 2.27 -25.97
CA VAL A 451 -27.92 1.92 -27.34
C VAL A 451 -27.56 0.45 -27.61
N ASP A 452 -26.27 0.14 -27.62
CA ASP A 452 -25.73 -1.19 -27.90
C ASP A 452 -25.80 -2.14 -26.70
N PHE A 453 -25.66 -1.60 -25.49
CA PHE A 453 -25.74 -2.35 -24.24
C PHE A 453 -26.35 -1.51 -23.14
N LEU A 454 -27.07 -2.16 -22.23
CA LEU A 454 -27.70 -1.53 -21.09
C LEU A 454 -26.64 -1.10 -20.06
N HIS A 455 -26.70 0.15 -19.62
CA HIS A 455 -25.91 0.67 -18.50
C HIS A 455 -26.83 1.53 -17.64
N LEU A 456 -26.89 1.26 -16.34
CA LEU A 456 -27.88 1.89 -15.44
C LEU A 456 -27.34 3.17 -14.77
N TYR A 457 -26.07 3.50 -14.97
CA TYR A 457 -25.39 4.60 -14.29
C TYR A 457 -24.96 5.71 -15.25
N GLY A 458 -24.38 6.78 -14.70
CA GLY A 458 -23.76 7.81 -15.52
C GLY A 458 -22.53 7.30 -16.27
N PRO A 459 -22.10 7.99 -17.34
CA PRO A 459 -21.04 7.52 -18.23
C PRO A 459 -19.64 7.68 -17.63
N GLY A 460 -19.49 8.46 -16.55
CA GLY A 460 -18.19 8.82 -15.99
C GLY A 460 -17.38 7.62 -15.49
N SER A 461 -18.02 6.59 -14.95
CA SER A 461 -17.34 5.37 -14.50
C SER A 461 -16.75 4.57 -15.67
N LEU A 462 -17.50 4.46 -16.78
CA LEU A 462 -17.05 3.79 -17.99
C LEU A 462 -15.95 4.57 -18.68
N TRP A 463 -16.08 5.89 -18.79
CA TRP A 463 -15.05 6.74 -19.41
C TRP A 463 -13.70 6.65 -18.71
N VAL A 464 -13.69 6.64 -17.37
CA VAL A 464 -12.45 6.53 -16.61
C VAL A 464 -11.82 5.15 -16.79
N LEU A 465 -12.60 4.07 -16.70
CA LEU A 465 -12.06 2.72 -16.91
C LEU A 465 -11.57 2.50 -18.34
N ALA A 466 -12.33 2.94 -19.35
CA ALA A 466 -11.93 2.83 -20.75
C ALA A 466 -10.63 3.60 -21.02
N ALA A 467 -10.48 4.80 -20.43
CA ALA A 467 -9.24 5.56 -20.52
C ALA A 467 -8.06 4.83 -19.87
N VAL A 468 -8.26 4.19 -18.71
CA VAL A 468 -7.23 3.38 -18.05
C VAL A 468 -6.86 2.16 -18.90
N TYR A 469 -7.85 1.39 -19.37
CA TYR A 469 -7.62 0.20 -20.20
C TYR A 469 -6.89 0.54 -21.50
N ARG A 470 -7.18 1.69 -22.11
CA ARG A 470 -6.45 2.17 -23.29
C ARG A 470 -4.96 2.44 -23.02
N VAL A 471 -4.59 2.81 -21.80
CA VAL A 471 -3.20 3.17 -21.44
C VAL A 471 -2.41 1.97 -20.93
N VAL A 472 -3.00 1.16 -20.04
CA VAL A 472 -2.27 0.07 -19.36
C VAL A 472 -2.66 -1.33 -19.84
N GLY A 473 -3.66 -1.44 -20.71
CA GLY A 473 -4.30 -2.70 -21.10
C GLY A 473 -5.48 -3.06 -20.20
N ALA A 474 -6.52 -3.64 -20.79
CA ALA A 474 -7.64 -4.17 -20.03
C ALA A 474 -7.18 -5.39 -19.21
N SER A 475 -7.45 -5.37 -17.91
CA SER A 475 -7.10 -6.47 -17.00
C SER A 475 -7.88 -6.35 -15.69
N LEU A 476 -8.09 -7.49 -15.02
CA LEU A 476 -8.69 -7.53 -13.68
C LEU A 476 -7.90 -6.67 -12.69
N GLN A 477 -6.57 -6.63 -12.80
CA GLN A 477 -5.72 -5.84 -11.92
C GLN A 477 -5.88 -4.34 -12.15
N ALA A 478 -6.01 -3.90 -13.42
CA ALA A 478 -6.25 -2.50 -13.73
C ALA A 478 -7.59 -2.02 -13.19
N GLU A 479 -8.64 -2.83 -13.35
CA GLU A 479 -9.98 -2.60 -12.79
C GLU A 479 -9.92 -2.43 -11.26
N ARG A 480 -9.37 -3.44 -10.56
CA ARG A 480 -9.28 -3.45 -9.10
C ARG A 480 -8.39 -2.34 -8.55
N LEU A 481 -7.37 -1.92 -9.30
CA LEU A 481 -6.53 -0.79 -8.92
C LEU A 481 -7.32 0.53 -8.96
N VAL A 482 -8.19 0.72 -9.97
CA VAL A 482 -9.10 1.87 -10.01
C VAL A 482 -10.05 1.85 -8.82
N GLY A 483 -10.66 0.69 -8.52
CA GLY A 483 -11.51 0.56 -7.34
C GLY A 483 -10.77 0.80 -6.03
N LEU A 484 -9.52 0.30 -5.88
CA LEU A 484 -8.67 0.59 -4.72
C LEU A 484 -8.40 2.09 -4.57
N VAL A 485 -8.13 2.80 -5.66
CA VAL A 485 -7.95 4.26 -5.64
C VAL A 485 -9.22 4.95 -5.15
N GLN A 486 -10.41 4.53 -5.60
CA GLN A 486 -11.69 5.08 -5.13
C GLN A 486 -11.84 4.89 -3.61
N HIS A 487 -11.55 3.69 -3.09
CA HIS A 487 -11.61 3.39 -1.65
C HIS A 487 -10.61 4.24 -0.84
N VAL A 488 -9.37 4.35 -1.31
CA VAL A 488 -8.33 5.18 -0.69
C VAL A 488 -8.78 6.64 -0.62
N VAL A 489 -9.38 7.16 -1.69
CA VAL A 489 -9.87 8.55 -1.73
C VAL A 489 -10.99 8.77 -0.71
N VAL A 490 -11.95 7.84 -0.57
CA VAL A 490 -12.99 7.91 0.47
C VAL A 490 -12.37 8.00 1.86
N VAL A 491 -11.46 7.08 2.19
CA VAL A 491 -10.81 7.00 3.51
C VAL A 491 -9.98 8.25 3.82
N VAL A 492 -9.17 8.71 2.86
CA VAL A 492 -8.32 9.90 3.03
C VAL A 492 -9.17 11.17 3.07
N ALA A 493 -10.24 11.28 2.28
CA ALA A 493 -11.13 12.42 2.32
C ALA A 493 -11.79 12.55 3.70
N LEU A 494 -12.37 11.45 4.24
CA LEU A 494 -12.98 11.45 5.57
C LEU A 494 -11.98 11.74 6.69
N TRP A 495 -10.78 11.14 6.64
CA TRP A 495 -9.69 11.50 7.56
C TRP A 495 -9.38 13.00 7.51
N SER A 496 -9.29 13.57 6.31
CA SER A 496 -8.95 14.98 6.09
C SER A 496 -10.06 15.95 6.52
N LEU A 497 -11.32 15.54 6.41
CA LEU A 497 -12.48 16.30 6.83
C LEU A 497 -12.61 16.28 8.36
N LEU A 498 -12.42 15.11 8.97
CA LEU A 498 -12.68 14.88 10.40
C LEU A 498 -11.47 15.13 11.31
N ARG A 499 -10.28 15.37 10.75
CA ARG A 499 -9.12 15.88 11.52
C ARG A 499 -9.36 17.24 12.17
N ALA A 500 -10.43 17.96 11.80
CA ALA A 500 -10.80 19.25 12.41
C ALA A 500 -11.07 19.14 13.92
N TRP A 501 -11.52 17.97 14.39
CA TRP A 501 -11.74 17.63 15.80
C TRP A 501 -10.49 17.03 16.49
N GLY A 502 -9.39 16.93 15.76
CA GLY A 502 -8.11 16.42 16.23
C GLY A 502 -7.58 15.26 15.39
N ARG A 503 -6.26 15.12 15.45
CA ARG A 503 -5.46 14.11 14.75
C ARG A 503 -5.97 12.69 14.91
N ARG A 504 -6.27 12.32 16.16
CA ARG A 504 -6.76 10.98 16.52
C ARG A 504 -8.19 10.74 16.02
N VAL A 505 -9.06 11.75 16.09
CA VAL A 505 -10.42 11.65 15.55
C VAL A 505 -10.37 11.39 14.05
N GLY A 506 -9.53 12.14 13.31
CA GLY A 506 -9.33 11.91 11.89
C GLY A 506 -8.84 10.49 11.57
N VAL A 507 -7.84 9.97 12.31
CA VAL A 507 -7.33 8.60 12.10
C VAL A 507 -8.38 7.54 12.43
N LEU A 508 -9.07 7.65 13.57
CA LEU A 508 -10.11 6.70 13.97
C LEU A 508 -11.28 6.69 12.97
N ALA A 509 -11.69 7.87 12.51
CA ALA A 509 -12.68 8.00 11.44
C ALA A 509 -12.24 7.34 10.14
N GLY A 510 -10.98 7.55 9.72
CA GLY A 510 -10.42 6.90 8.53
C GLY A 510 -10.35 5.38 8.66
N ILE A 511 -9.98 4.86 9.84
CA ILE A 511 -9.97 3.41 10.11
C ILE A 511 -11.40 2.86 10.02
N VAL A 512 -12.37 3.49 10.68
CA VAL A 512 -13.78 3.09 10.61
C VAL A 512 -14.29 3.11 9.17
N ALA A 513 -13.97 4.16 8.41
CA ALA A 513 -14.31 4.22 6.99
C ALA A 513 -13.68 3.06 6.19
N CYS A 514 -12.41 2.72 6.45
CA CYS A 514 -11.73 1.61 5.79
C CYS A 514 -12.40 0.26 6.09
N LEU A 515 -12.81 0.03 7.33
CA LEU A 515 -13.49 -1.20 7.74
C LEU A 515 -14.88 -1.34 7.11
N LEU A 516 -15.55 -0.22 6.83
CA LEU A 516 -16.91 -0.20 6.25
C LEU A 516 -16.91 -0.26 4.73
N ILE A 517 -15.97 0.41 4.06
CA ILE A 517 -15.94 0.47 2.59
C ILE A 517 -15.52 -0.86 1.97
N ILE A 518 -14.71 -1.65 2.69
CA ILE A 518 -14.31 -3.00 2.26
C ILE A 518 -15.49 -3.94 2.53
N SER A 519 -16.39 -4.00 1.55
CA SER A 519 -17.61 -4.81 1.58
C SER A 519 -17.40 -6.13 0.83
N PRO A 520 -18.40 -7.04 0.83
CA PRO A 520 -18.37 -8.24 0.01
C PRO A 520 -18.18 -8.00 -1.50
N LEU A 521 -18.39 -6.77 -1.99
CA LEU A 521 -18.18 -6.38 -3.40
C LEU A 521 -16.69 -6.24 -3.80
N GLY A 522 -15.76 -6.36 -2.84
CA GLY A 522 -14.33 -6.35 -3.10
C GLY A 522 -13.80 -5.02 -3.63
N LEU A 523 -12.89 -5.07 -4.61
CA LEU A 523 -12.26 -3.90 -5.22
C LEU A 523 -12.90 -3.47 -6.55
N SER A 524 -14.12 -3.94 -6.85
CA SER A 524 -14.82 -3.58 -8.08
C SER A 524 -14.99 -2.04 -8.17
N ALA A 525 -14.58 -1.46 -9.30
CA ALA A 525 -14.50 -0.04 -9.60
C ALA A 525 -15.86 0.60 -9.91
N LEU A 526 -16.88 0.24 -9.13
CA LEU A 526 -18.27 0.61 -9.32
C LEU A 526 -18.50 2.13 -9.37
N ALA A 527 -19.51 2.53 -10.14
CA ALA A 527 -19.91 3.93 -10.27
C ALA A 527 -20.19 4.58 -8.90
N TRP A 528 -20.75 3.82 -7.96
CA TRP A 528 -21.05 4.31 -6.62
C TRP A 528 -19.78 4.69 -5.84
N ASN A 529 -18.78 3.79 -5.80
CA ASN A 529 -17.51 4.00 -5.10
C ASN A 529 -16.79 5.25 -5.64
N GLY A 530 -16.76 5.40 -6.96
CA GLY A 530 -16.17 6.58 -7.60
C GLY A 530 -16.95 7.88 -7.32
N ALA A 531 -18.27 7.86 -7.37
CA ALA A 531 -19.08 9.04 -7.08
C ALA A 531 -18.91 9.53 -5.64
N LEU A 532 -18.95 8.61 -4.66
CA LEU A 532 -18.71 8.93 -3.26
C LEU A 532 -17.29 9.50 -3.06
N ALA A 533 -16.28 8.84 -3.63
CA ALA A 533 -14.88 9.27 -3.55
C ALA A 533 -14.71 10.72 -4.03
N LEU A 534 -15.26 11.03 -5.21
CA LEU A 534 -15.19 12.36 -5.82
C LEU A 534 -15.99 13.41 -5.02
N ALA A 535 -17.17 13.06 -4.50
CA ALA A 535 -17.99 13.96 -3.68
C ALA A 535 -17.29 14.32 -2.36
N LEU A 536 -16.74 13.34 -1.65
CA LEU A 536 -16.00 13.58 -0.40
C LEU A 536 -14.69 14.34 -0.66
N ALA A 537 -13.98 14.03 -1.74
CA ALA A 537 -12.79 14.77 -2.15
C ALA A 537 -13.11 16.23 -2.48
N SER A 538 -14.24 16.49 -3.15
CA SER A 538 -14.73 17.85 -3.43
C SER A 538 -14.88 18.65 -2.14
N LEU A 539 -15.58 18.10 -1.13
CA LEU A 539 -15.76 18.74 0.17
C LEU A 539 -14.42 18.92 0.90
N ALA A 540 -13.55 17.90 0.88
CA ALA A 540 -12.24 17.94 1.52
C ALA A 540 -11.37 19.08 0.99
N VAL A 541 -11.25 19.20 -0.34
CA VAL A 541 -10.47 20.25 -1.00
C VAL A 541 -11.08 21.63 -0.70
N GLY A 542 -12.40 21.79 -0.86
CA GLY A 542 -13.07 23.07 -0.61
C GLY A 542 -12.93 23.55 0.84
N MET A 543 -13.19 22.67 1.81
CA MET A 543 -13.18 23.00 3.25
C MET A 543 -11.76 23.18 3.81
N GLN A 544 -10.72 22.72 3.10
CA GLN A 544 -9.33 22.99 3.47
C GLN A 544 -8.92 24.46 3.18
N VAL A 545 -9.59 25.11 2.25
CA VAL A 545 -9.28 26.49 1.84
C VAL A 545 -10.15 27.53 2.57
N ALA A 546 -11.37 27.16 2.98
CA ALA A 546 -12.32 28.07 3.64
C ALA A 546 -11.72 28.95 4.77
N PRO A 547 -10.92 28.42 5.72
CA PRO A 547 -10.35 29.24 6.80
C PRO A 547 -9.36 30.32 6.33
N ARG A 548 -8.75 30.15 5.14
CA ARG A 548 -7.86 31.15 4.52
C ARG A 548 -8.68 32.24 3.82
N LEU A 549 -9.80 31.87 3.21
CA LEU A 549 -10.70 32.82 2.54
C LEU A 549 -11.31 33.79 3.55
N GLU A 550 -11.81 33.27 4.68
CA GLU A 550 -12.39 34.08 5.76
C GLU A 550 -11.43 35.15 6.27
N ARG A 551 -10.17 34.77 6.51
CA ARG A 551 -9.10 35.70 6.90
C ARG A 551 -8.82 36.75 5.84
N SER A 552 -8.90 36.39 4.56
CA SER A 552 -8.69 37.35 3.46
C SER A 552 -9.87 38.28 3.19
N SER A 553 -11.06 37.92 3.66
CA SER A 553 -12.30 38.70 3.49
C SER A 553 -12.64 39.59 4.68
N ALA A 554 -11.94 39.47 5.80
CA ALA A 554 -12.13 40.35 6.95
C ALA A 554 -11.76 41.80 6.56
N PRO A 555 -12.52 42.82 7.01
CA PRO A 555 -12.13 44.22 6.84
C PRO A 555 -10.74 44.41 7.45
N ALA A 556 -9.82 45.05 6.72
CA ALA A 556 -8.62 45.55 7.35
C ALA A 556 -9.06 46.64 8.32
N GLU A 557 -8.80 46.48 9.62
CA GLU A 557 -8.82 47.63 10.54
C GLU A 557 -7.92 48.70 9.92
N ALA A 558 -8.41 49.94 9.93
CA ALA A 558 -7.78 51.10 9.32
C ALA A 558 -6.30 51.21 9.70
N ALA A 559 -5.44 50.70 8.83
CA ALA A 559 -4.01 50.92 8.86
C ALA A 559 -3.66 51.59 7.53
N ASP A 560 -3.55 52.92 7.65
CA ASP A 560 -2.94 53.89 6.75
C ASP A 560 -3.16 53.77 5.23
N GLY A 561 -3.86 54.78 4.72
CA GLY A 561 -3.38 55.55 3.57
C GLY A 561 -3.25 54.83 2.23
N GLY A 562 -4.26 54.99 1.38
CA GLY A 562 -4.00 55.28 -0.04
C GLY A 562 -3.93 54.11 -1.03
N SER A 563 -4.83 53.12 -0.95
CA SER A 563 -5.04 52.24 -2.12
C SER A 563 -6.51 52.15 -2.53
N ASN A 564 -6.76 52.57 -3.77
CA ASN A 564 -7.98 52.57 -4.56
C ASN A 564 -8.91 51.34 -4.31
N PRO A 565 -10.22 51.51 -4.03
CA PRO A 565 -11.16 50.43 -3.72
C PRO A 565 -11.62 49.61 -4.95
N LEU A 566 -10.72 49.36 -5.91
CA LEU A 566 -10.97 48.47 -7.04
C LEU A 566 -10.87 47.01 -6.60
N VAL A 567 -12.02 46.40 -6.31
CA VAL A 567 -12.28 44.94 -6.20
C VAL A 567 -11.12 44.13 -5.60
N ARG A 568 -10.95 44.22 -4.27
CA ARG A 568 -9.99 43.37 -3.55
C ARG A 568 -10.36 41.90 -3.76
N ARG A 569 -9.55 41.20 -4.56
CA ARG A 569 -9.75 39.79 -4.92
C ARG A 569 -9.64 38.91 -3.67
N VAL A 570 -10.77 38.32 -3.23
CA VAL A 570 -10.79 37.35 -2.13
C VAL A 570 -9.97 36.10 -2.49
N GLY A 571 -9.09 35.68 -1.58
CA GLY A 571 -8.22 34.50 -1.72
C GLY A 571 -7.08 34.62 -2.74
N SER A 572 -6.03 33.83 -2.54
CA SER A 572 -4.91 33.71 -3.50
C SER A 572 -5.32 32.97 -4.79
N ARG A 573 -4.47 33.03 -5.84
CA ARG A 573 -4.67 32.22 -7.06
C ARG A 573 -4.73 30.72 -6.75
N ALA A 574 -3.93 30.25 -5.79
CA ALA A 574 -3.92 28.86 -5.35
C ALA A 574 -5.25 28.47 -4.67
N ASP A 575 -5.83 29.37 -3.87
CA ASP A 575 -7.11 29.14 -3.21
C ASP A 575 -8.25 29.01 -4.23
N ARG A 576 -8.27 29.88 -5.26
CA ARG A 576 -9.27 29.80 -6.34
C ARG A 576 -9.13 28.54 -7.19
N ARG A 577 -7.90 28.10 -7.47
CA ARG A 577 -7.66 26.82 -8.16
C ARG A 577 -8.19 25.65 -7.34
N ALA A 578 -7.96 25.63 -6.03
CA ALA A 578 -8.51 24.59 -5.16
C ALA A 578 -10.05 24.61 -5.13
N LEU A 579 -10.68 25.79 -5.10
CA LEU A 579 -12.14 25.90 -5.22
C LEU A 579 -12.66 25.42 -6.58
N ALA A 580 -11.98 25.73 -7.67
CA ALA A 580 -12.33 25.20 -8.99
C ALA A 580 -12.18 23.67 -9.03
N ILE A 581 -11.10 23.11 -8.48
CA ILE A 581 -10.92 21.65 -8.35
C ILE A 581 -12.04 21.02 -7.52
N SER A 582 -12.45 21.65 -6.41
CA SER A 582 -13.61 21.22 -5.63
C SER A 582 -14.89 21.16 -6.50
N GLY A 583 -15.12 22.17 -7.34
CA GLY A 583 -16.22 22.17 -8.31
C GLY A 583 -16.12 21.04 -9.35
N VAL A 584 -14.95 20.88 -9.99
CA VAL A 584 -14.71 19.79 -10.96
C VAL A 584 -15.01 18.42 -10.35
N LEU A 585 -14.51 18.17 -9.13
CA LEU A 585 -14.74 16.89 -8.43
C LEU A 585 -16.24 16.66 -8.14
N ALA A 586 -16.98 17.69 -7.77
CA ALA A 586 -18.42 17.58 -7.56
C ALA A 586 -19.17 17.29 -8.86
N GLY A 587 -18.82 17.95 -9.96
CA GLY A 587 -19.42 17.67 -11.27
C GLY A 587 -19.07 16.27 -11.79
N ALA A 588 -17.82 15.84 -11.61
CA ALA A 588 -17.38 14.50 -11.97
C ALA A 588 -18.11 13.41 -11.16
N ALA A 589 -18.40 13.65 -9.87
CA ALA A 589 -19.22 12.75 -9.07
C ALA A 589 -20.63 12.55 -9.66
N LEU A 590 -21.23 13.61 -10.21
CA LEU A 590 -22.54 13.53 -10.88
C LEU A 590 -22.48 12.84 -12.25
N LEU A 591 -21.33 12.88 -12.94
CA LEU A 591 -21.11 12.09 -14.15
C LEU A 591 -21.04 10.58 -13.85
N TYR A 592 -20.61 10.21 -12.64
CA TYR A 592 -20.67 8.81 -12.18
C TYR A 592 -22.09 8.43 -11.77
N ARG A 593 -22.72 9.23 -10.89
CA ARG A 593 -24.06 8.97 -10.35
C ARG A 593 -24.92 10.24 -10.32
N PRO A 594 -25.80 10.45 -11.32
CA PRO A 594 -26.66 11.62 -11.39
C PRO A 594 -27.64 11.75 -10.20
N ASP A 595 -28.08 10.63 -9.63
CA ASP A 595 -29.01 10.58 -8.50
C ASP A 595 -28.41 11.13 -7.17
N LEU A 596 -27.08 11.28 -7.07
CA LEU A 596 -26.45 11.95 -5.92
C LEU A 596 -26.58 13.48 -5.95
N VAL A 597 -27.28 14.05 -6.94
CA VAL A 597 -27.50 15.50 -7.08
C VAL A 597 -28.09 16.13 -5.83
N LEU A 598 -29.00 15.44 -5.13
CA LEU A 598 -29.60 15.95 -3.88
C LEU A 598 -28.55 16.06 -2.77
N ALA A 599 -27.73 15.02 -2.59
CA ALA A 599 -26.71 15.00 -1.54
C ALA A 599 -25.58 15.99 -1.82
N ILE A 600 -25.03 15.98 -3.03
CA ILE A 600 -23.94 16.87 -3.44
C ILE A 600 -24.44 18.32 -3.47
N GLY A 601 -25.61 18.56 -4.06
CA GLY A 601 -26.21 19.89 -4.16
C GLY A 601 -26.50 20.51 -2.79
N ALA A 602 -27.15 19.78 -1.89
CA ALA A 602 -27.46 20.27 -0.55
C ALA A 602 -26.18 20.55 0.27
N ALA A 603 -25.20 19.64 0.23
CA ALA A 603 -23.93 19.82 0.93
C ALA A 603 -23.14 21.03 0.38
N LEU A 604 -23.07 21.19 -0.96
CA LEU A 604 -22.42 22.33 -1.59
C LEU A 604 -23.15 23.64 -1.29
N ALA A 605 -24.49 23.65 -1.25
CA ALA A 605 -25.26 24.82 -0.89
C ALA A 605 -24.92 25.27 0.55
N VAL A 606 -24.89 24.34 1.51
CA VAL A 606 -24.49 24.65 2.90
C VAL A 606 -23.02 25.09 2.96
N PHE A 607 -22.12 24.44 2.22
CA PHE A 607 -20.70 24.80 2.18
C PHE A 607 -20.49 26.23 1.63
N LEU A 608 -21.10 26.54 0.48
CA LEU A 608 -20.97 27.84 -0.17
C LEU A 608 -21.61 28.96 0.66
N THR A 609 -22.74 28.69 1.32
CA THR A 609 -23.44 29.70 2.12
C THR A 609 -22.79 29.97 3.46
N THR A 610 -22.23 28.94 4.12
CA THR A 610 -21.70 29.06 5.50
C THR A 610 -20.18 29.22 5.59
N MET A 611 -19.42 28.81 4.57
CA MET A 611 -17.94 28.76 4.63
C MET A 611 -17.24 29.52 3.50
N VAL A 612 -17.94 29.94 2.44
CA VAL A 612 -17.31 30.60 1.28
C VAL A 612 -17.90 32.00 1.07
N PRO A 613 -17.06 33.07 1.10
CA PRO A 613 -17.50 34.44 0.80
C PRO A 613 -18.08 34.56 -0.61
N ARG A 614 -19.09 35.44 -0.81
CA ARG A 614 -19.80 35.60 -2.09
C ARG A 614 -18.86 35.75 -3.30
N GLY A 615 -17.82 36.59 -3.18
CA GLY A 615 -16.83 36.83 -4.24
C GLY A 615 -15.93 35.63 -4.59
N ALA A 616 -15.95 34.56 -3.80
CA ALA A 616 -15.16 33.34 -4.01
C ALA A 616 -16.01 32.12 -4.41
N ARG A 617 -17.34 32.25 -4.55
CA ARG A 617 -18.23 31.11 -4.90
C ARG A 617 -18.17 30.71 -6.37
N ARG A 618 -17.95 31.69 -7.26
CA ARG A 618 -18.01 31.51 -8.72
C ARG A 618 -17.12 30.36 -9.25
N PRO A 619 -15.85 30.18 -8.81
CA PRO A 619 -15.01 29.09 -9.30
C PRO A 619 -15.58 27.70 -9.02
N VAL A 620 -16.21 27.48 -7.86
CA VAL A 620 -16.82 26.18 -7.51
C VAL A 620 -18.01 25.90 -8.41
N ILE A 621 -18.92 26.88 -8.54
CA ILE A 621 -20.18 26.73 -9.29
C ILE A 621 -19.89 26.54 -10.78
N VAL A 622 -19.05 27.39 -11.38
CA VAL A 622 -18.72 27.32 -12.81
C VAL A 622 -18.03 26.00 -13.14
N ALA A 623 -17.07 25.57 -12.30
CA ALA A 623 -16.38 24.31 -12.54
C ALA A 623 -17.30 23.09 -12.36
N ALA A 624 -18.17 23.09 -11.35
CA ALA A 624 -19.15 22.02 -11.18
C ALA A 624 -20.11 21.92 -12.36
N VAL A 625 -20.69 23.05 -12.80
CA VAL A 625 -21.58 23.10 -13.97
C VAL A 625 -20.86 22.66 -15.23
N ALA A 626 -19.65 23.17 -15.49
CA ALA A 626 -18.87 22.83 -16.68
C ALA A 626 -18.48 21.34 -16.74
N THR A 627 -18.17 20.72 -15.60
CA THR A 627 -17.89 19.28 -15.57
C THR A 627 -19.18 18.45 -15.69
N THR A 628 -20.25 18.80 -14.99
CA THR A 628 -21.54 18.10 -15.13
C THR A 628 -22.11 18.22 -16.56
N SER A 629 -21.87 19.35 -17.25
CA SER A 629 -22.33 19.54 -18.63
C SER A 629 -21.68 18.57 -19.63
N LEU A 630 -20.61 17.87 -19.26
CA LEU A 630 -20.08 16.77 -20.09
C LEU A 630 -21.11 15.63 -20.26
N MET A 631 -22.11 15.53 -19.39
CA MET A 631 -23.27 14.65 -19.63
C MET A 631 -23.94 14.96 -20.97
N ALA A 632 -23.96 16.22 -21.43
CA ALA A 632 -24.53 16.58 -22.73
C ALA A 632 -23.78 15.92 -23.90
N VAL A 633 -22.48 15.66 -23.77
CA VAL A 633 -21.71 14.91 -24.77
C VAL A 633 -22.23 13.47 -24.85
N HIS A 634 -22.47 12.84 -23.70
CA HIS A 634 -23.05 11.50 -23.67
C HIS A 634 -24.45 11.44 -24.27
N LEU A 635 -25.30 12.42 -23.93
CA LEU A 635 -26.64 12.55 -24.50
C LEU A 635 -26.60 12.77 -26.03
N ALA A 636 -25.60 13.48 -26.53
CA ALA A 636 -25.41 13.68 -27.97
C ALA A 636 -24.96 12.41 -28.69
N ILE A 637 -24.12 11.58 -28.05
CA ILE A 637 -23.61 10.33 -28.64
C ILE A 637 -24.67 9.22 -28.60
N SER A 638 -25.34 9.04 -27.47
CA SER A 638 -26.31 7.94 -27.25
C SER A 638 -27.75 8.30 -27.61
N GLY A 639 -28.04 9.58 -27.84
CA GLY A 639 -29.39 10.10 -27.99
C GLY A 639 -30.09 10.30 -26.64
N ILE A 640 -30.91 11.35 -26.54
CA ILE A 640 -31.62 11.72 -25.31
C ILE A 640 -32.58 10.60 -24.87
N GLY A 641 -33.36 10.05 -25.81
CA GLY A 641 -34.33 9.00 -25.52
C GLY A 641 -33.71 7.75 -24.89
N PRO A 642 -32.76 7.07 -25.57
CA PRO A 642 -32.08 5.89 -25.02
C PRO A 642 -31.36 6.17 -23.70
N SER A 643 -30.70 7.32 -23.56
CA SER A 643 -30.05 7.73 -22.31
C SER A 643 -31.04 7.89 -21.15
N VAL A 644 -32.17 8.58 -21.36
CA VAL A 644 -33.20 8.77 -20.33
C VAL A 644 -33.86 7.44 -19.98
N GLN A 645 -34.08 6.60 -20.99
CA GLN A 645 -34.61 5.26 -20.81
C GLN A 645 -33.70 4.42 -19.89
N GLY A 646 -32.40 4.32 -20.21
CA GLY A 646 -31.45 3.48 -19.47
C GLY A 646 -30.98 4.04 -18.13
N MET A 647 -30.82 5.36 -17.99
CA MET A 647 -30.34 5.96 -16.73
C MET A 647 -31.45 6.35 -15.75
N PHE A 648 -32.70 6.47 -16.20
CA PHE A 648 -33.79 6.96 -15.36
C PHE A 648 -35.05 6.08 -15.41
N ILE A 649 -35.62 5.84 -16.59
CA ILE A 649 -36.91 5.13 -16.68
C ILE A 649 -36.78 3.68 -16.22
N GLU A 650 -35.80 2.96 -16.76
CA GLU A 650 -35.55 1.56 -16.44
C GLU A 650 -35.18 1.37 -14.98
N PRO A 651 -34.16 2.05 -14.39
CA PRO A 651 -33.82 1.88 -12.98
C PRO A 651 -34.92 2.28 -12.00
N VAL A 652 -35.65 3.38 -12.27
CA VAL A 652 -36.57 3.97 -11.28
C VAL A 652 -37.95 3.34 -11.31
N PHE A 653 -38.46 3.01 -12.50
CA PHE A 653 -39.85 2.58 -12.67
C PHE A 653 -40.01 1.12 -13.08
N ARG A 654 -39.08 0.56 -13.88
CA ARG A 654 -39.21 -0.83 -14.37
C ARG A 654 -38.46 -1.82 -13.49
N LEU A 655 -37.21 -1.55 -13.15
CA LEU A 655 -36.34 -2.46 -12.40
C LEU A 655 -36.73 -2.59 -10.92
N ARG A 656 -37.40 -1.57 -10.38
CA ARG A 656 -37.56 -1.39 -8.94
C ARG A 656 -38.33 -2.54 -8.27
N GLY A 657 -39.35 -3.08 -8.93
CA GLY A 657 -40.13 -4.21 -8.41
C GLY A 657 -39.29 -5.48 -8.24
N GLY A 658 -38.33 -5.73 -9.12
CA GLY A 658 -37.45 -6.89 -9.09
C GLY A 658 -36.16 -6.71 -8.28
N ARG A 659 -35.84 -5.50 -7.81
CA ARG A 659 -34.60 -5.20 -7.07
C ARG A 659 -34.79 -4.49 -5.72
N SER A 660 -36.02 -4.31 -5.26
CA SER A 660 -36.31 -3.85 -3.89
C SER A 660 -36.19 -4.98 -2.87
N LEU A 661 -35.85 -4.67 -1.63
CA LEU A 661 -35.96 -5.57 -0.47
C LEU A 661 -36.88 -4.94 0.58
N PRO A 662 -37.37 -5.72 1.57
CA PRO A 662 -38.29 -5.24 2.60
C PRO A 662 -37.69 -4.06 3.38
N ILE A 663 -38.52 -3.06 3.66
CA ILE A 663 -38.16 -1.88 4.45
C ILE A 663 -39.14 -1.79 5.63
N PRO A 664 -38.69 -2.04 6.88
CA PRO A 664 -37.34 -2.45 7.27
C PRO A 664 -37.01 -3.91 6.86
N PRO A 665 -35.72 -4.31 6.84
CA PRO A 665 -35.29 -5.69 6.64
C PRO A 665 -35.91 -6.65 7.64
N SER A 666 -36.11 -7.90 7.23
CA SER A 666 -36.71 -8.95 8.05
C SER A 666 -35.83 -9.30 9.25
N TRP A 667 -36.48 -9.50 10.40
CA TRP A 667 -35.78 -9.92 11.62
C TRP A 667 -35.49 -11.43 11.61
N GLY A 668 -36.43 -12.25 11.13
CA GLY A 668 -36.34 -13.71 11.18
C GLY A 668 -35.41 -14.35 10.15
N GLU A 669 -35.10 -13.67 9.05
CA GLU A 669 -34.36 -14.23 7.93
C GLU A 669 -33.56 -13.16 7.16
N VAL A 670 -32.64 -13.61 6.29
CA VAL A 670 -31.83 -12.72 5.46
C VAL A 670 -32.53 -12.57 4.10
N ASP A 671 -33.06 -11.38 3.83
CA ASP A 671 -33.89 -11.11 2.65
C ASP A 671 -33.14 -11.26 1.31
N GLY A 672 -31.90 -10.75 1.23
CA GLY A 672 -31.14 -10.70 -0.01
C GLY A 672 -30.44 -12.02 -0.35
N PHE A 673 -30.53 -12.46 -1.61
CA PHE A 673 -29.91 -13.70 -2.07
C PHE A 673 -28.38 -13.65 -1.94
N LEU A 674 -27.75 -12.56 -2.39
CA LEU A 674 -26.30 -12.37 -2.31
C LEU A 674 -25.79 -12.32 -0.86
N GLN A 675 -26.62 -11.83 0.06
CA GLN A 675 -26.28 -11.80 1.49
C GLN A 675 -26.28 -13.22 2.09
N ARG A 676 -27.25 -14.06 1.72
CA ARG A 676 -27.29 -15.48 2.09
C ARG A 676 -26.11 -16.25 1.49
N ALA A 677 -25.79 -16.04 0.21
CA ALA A 677 -24.64 -16.66 -0.42
C ALA A 677 -23.32 -16.26 0.27
N GLY A 678 -23.17 -14.99 0.66
CA GLY A 678 -22.04 -14.50 1.44
C GLY A 678 -21.93 -15.11 2.84
N ALA A 679 -23.04 -15.62 3.40
CA ALA A 679 -23.08 -16.25 4.72
C ALA A 679 -22.37 -17.62 4.76
N LEU A 680 -22.18 -18.27 3.61
CA LEU A 680 -21.53 -19.58 3.48
C LEU A 680 -20.01 -19.54 3.74
N ARG A 681 -19.42 -18.36 3.98
CA ARG A 681 -17.99 -18.22 4.26
C ARG A 681 -17.65 -18.63 5.69
N VAL A 682 -16.57 -19.40 5.83
CA VAL A 682 -16.32 -20.30 6.98
C VAL A 682 -15.38 -19.72 8.06
N LEU A 683 -14.99 -18.44 8.00
CA LEU A 683 -14.03 -17.94 9.00
C LEU A 683 -14.71 -17.76 10.37
N GLY A 684 -14.28 -18.50 11.38
CA GLY A 684 -14.85 -18.42 12.73
C GLY A 684 -14.74 -17.01 13.33
N TRP A 685 -15.79 -16.57 14.03
CA TRP A 685 -15.78 -15.32 14.79
C TRP A 685 -15.65 -15.64 16.29
N PRO A 686 -14.65 -15.08 17.00
CA PRO A 686 -14.30 -15.53 18.36
C PRO A 686 -15.23 -15.00 19.46
N LEU A 687 -16.13 -14.06 19.14
CA LEU A 687 -17.03 -13.44 20.11
C LEU A 687 -18.48 -13.83 19.82
N PRO A 688 -19.38 -13.84 20.84
CA PRO A 688 -20.82 -13.93 20.58
C PRO A 688 -21.26 -12.80 19.65
N MET A 689 -22.09 -13.14 18.66
CA MET A 689 -22.67 -12.15 17.75
C MET A 689 -24.14 -12.43 17.48
N PRO A 690 -24.96 -11.40 17.21
CA PRO A 690 -26.35 -11.57 16.80
C PRO A 690 -26.47 -12.37 15.50
N ALA A 691 -27.65 -12.96 15.26
CA ALA A 691 -27.94 -13.61 13.98
C ALA A 691 -27.79 -12.63 12.80
N LEU A 692 -27.47 -13.15 11.61
CA LEU A 692 -27.16 -12.33 10.42
C LEU A 692 -28.29 -11.37 10.05
N SER A 693 -29.53 -11.85 10.07
CA SER A 693 -30.74 -11.05 9.84
C SER A 693 -30.89 -9.92 10.87
N HIS A 694 -30.70 -10.23 12.16
CA HIS A 694 -30.72 -9.22 13.23
C HIS A 694 -29.65 -8.15 13.00
N GLN A 695 -28.44 -8.54 12.57
CA GLN A 695 -27.37 -7.58 12.27
C GLN A 695 -27.78 -6.63 11.14
N ILE A 696 -28.38 -7.13 10.05
CA ILE A 696 -28.86 -6.29 8.94
C ILE A 696 -29.97 -5.35 9.41
N ALA A 697 -30.98 -5.87 10.10
CA ALA A 697 -32.11 -5.07 10.59
C ALA A 697 -31.67 -3.98 11.59
N MET A 698 -30.75 -4.30 12.51
CA MET A 698 -30.16 -3.30 13.41
C MET A 698 -29.30 -2.29 12.65
N TRP A 699 -28.48 -2.74 11.70
CA TRP A 699 -27.65 -1.86 10.87
C TRP A 699 -28.52 -0.85 10.12
N PHE A 700 -29.60 -1.31 9.50
CA PHE A 700 -30.58 -0.49 8.80
C PHE A 700 -31.05 0.68 9.66
N TRP A 701 -31.46 0.45 10.92
CA TRP A 701 -31.90 1.53 11.81
C TRP A 701 -30.75 2.42 12.33
N LEU A 702 -29.56 1.85 12.52
CA LEU A 702 -28.38 2.62 12.94
C LEU A 702 -27.97 3.66 11.88
N VAL A 703 -28.26 3.46 10.60
CA VAL A 703 -27.93 4.41 9.52
C VAL A 703 -28.68 5.76 9.67
N PRO A 704 -30.02 5.83 9.66
CA PRO A 704 -30.74 7.08 9.86
C PRO A 704 -30.54 7.63 11.27
N ILE A 705 -30.45 6.79 12.30
CA ILE A 705 -30.17 7.25 13.69
C ILE A 705 -28.82 7.97 13.76
N SER A 706 -27.78 7.42 13.15
CA SER A 706 -26.44 8.04 13.12
C SER A 706 -26.42 9.35 12.34
N ALA A 707 -27.11 9.41 11.19
CA ALA A 707 -27.21 10.61 10.37
C ALA A 707 -28.00 11.73 11.07
N LEU A 708 -29.22 11.42 11.54
CA LEU A 708 -30.11 12.38 12.21
C LEU A 708 -29.56 12.80 13.56
N GLY A 709 -28.99 11.88 14.35
CA GLY A 709 -28.35 12.20 15.62
C GLY A 709 -27.16 13.15 15.46
N SER A 710 -26.32 12.91 14.45
CA SER A 710 -25.22 13.83 14.12
C SER A 710 -25.73 15.19 13.63
N ALA A 711 -26.78 15.21 12.81
CA ALA A 711 -27.43 16.44 12.35
C ALA A 711 -28.05 17.23 13.51
N ALA A 712 -28.72 16.56 14.46
CA ALA A 712 -29.29 17.19 15.65
C ALA A 712 -28.20 17.91 16.46
N VAL A 713 -27.00 17.34 16.58
CA VAL A 713 -25.84 18.00 17.21
C VAL A 713 -25.37 19.22 16.40
N ALA A 714 -25.33 19.12 15.07
CA ALA A 714 -24.84 20.17 14.17
C ALA A 714 -25.79 21.38 14.08
N TRP A 715 -27.09 21.13 14.16
CA TRP A 715 -28.15 22.12 13.95
C TRP A 715 -28.83 22.57 15.25
N TRP A 716 -28.38 22.08 16.41
CA TRP A 716 -28.95 22.46 17.71
C TRP A 716 -28.99 23.99 17.91
N PRO A 717 -30.15 24.58 18.24
CA PRO A 717 -30.28 26.02 18.49
C PRO A 717 -29.40 26.52 19.64
N LYS A 718 -29.03 27.81 19.62
CA LYS A 718 -28.30 28.51 20.72
C LYS A 718 -26.83 28.15 20.93
N ARG A 719 -26.17 27.42 20.01
CA ARG A 719 -24.72 27.17 20.06
C ARG A 719 -23.92 28.24 19.29
N PRO A 720 -22.76 28.70 19.81
CA PRO A 720 -21.88 29.60 19.08
C PRO A 720 -21.35 28.93 17.81
N MET A 721 -21.36 29.67 16.70
CA MET A 721 -21.01 29.14 15.38
C MET A 721 -19.50 28.97 15.21
N THR A 722 -18.95 27.85 15.70
CA THR A 722 -17.52 27.55 15.54
C THR A 722 -17.20 27.10 14.09
N PRO A 723 -15.95 27.22 13.64
CA PRO A 723 -15.53 26.64 12.36
C PRO A 723 -15.73 25.13 12.28
N SER A 724 -15.59 24.39 13.39
CA SER A 724 -15.87 22.94 13.44
C SER A 724 -17.37 22.65 13.27
N LEU A 725 -18.25 23.43 13.93
CA LEU A 725 -19.69 23.26 13.80
C LEU A 725 -20.20 23.54 12.38
N ARG A 726 -19.67 24.57 11.70
CA ARG A 726 -19.98 24.82 10.27
C ARG A 726 -19.58 23.65 9.37
N ARG A 727 -18.41 23.05 9.63
CA ARG A 727 -17.99 21.83 8.93
C ARG A 727 -18.94 20.67 9.19
N LEU A 728 -19.33 20.47 10.45
CA LEU A 728 -20.25 19.40 10.82
C LEU A 728 -21.59 19.56 10.09
N ARG A 729 -22.13 20.78 10.00
CA ARG A 729 -23.38 21.05 9.27
C ARG A 729 -23.32 20.58 7.82
N VAL A 730 -22.28 21.00 7.07
CA VAL A 730 -22.06 20.57 5.68
C VAL A 730 -22.06 19.04 5.58
N LEU A 731 -21.28 18.38 6.43
CA LEU A 731 -21.11 16.93 6.38
C LEU A 731 -22.37 16.16 6.81
N THR A 732 -23.09 16.65 7.82
CA THR A 732 -24.36 16.05 8.25
C THR A 732 -25.47 16.26 7.23
N THR A 733 -25.49 17.39 6.51
CA THR A 733 -26.41 17.60 5.38
C THR A 733 -26.13 16.58 4.28
N PHE A 734 -24.85 16.35 3.95
CA PHE A 734 -24.47 15.29 3.02
C PHE A 734 -24.93 13.90 3.50
N GLY A 735 -24.63 13.54 4.76
CA GLY A 735 -24.99 12.25 5.34
C GLY A 735 -26.50 11.99 5.47
N VAL A 736 -27.30 13.03 5.73
CA VAL A 736 -28.78 12.93 5.75
C VAL A 736 -29.34 12.77 4.34
N ALA A 737 -28.82 13.52 3.36
CA ALA A 737 -29.29 13.41 1.99
C ALA A 737 -28.90 12.07 1.32
N LEU A 738 -27.81 11.44 1.78
CA LEU A 738 -27.40 10.10 1.35
C LEU A 738 -28.35 8.98 1.81
N GLN A 739 -29.27 9.22 2.75
CA GLN A 739 -30.20 8.18 3.24
C GLN A 739 -31.11 7.62 2.14
N SER A 740 -31.39 8.41 1.12
CA SER A 740 -32.11 7.96 -0.08
C SER A 740 -31.50 6.69 -0.70
N GLN A 741 -30.18 6.49 -0.57
CA GLN A 741 -29.47 5.33 -1.09
C GLN A 741 -29.65 4.09 -0.19
N ALA A 742 -29.62 4.26 1.14
CA ALA A 742 -29.83 3.16 2.07
C ALA A 742 -31.25 2.57 1.96
N PHE A 743 -32.23 3.41 1.59
CA PHE A 743 -33.62 3.00 1.41
C PHE A 743 -33.95 2.49 -0.01
N GLN A 744 -33.01 2.50 -0.97
CA GLN A 744 -33.26 1.93 -2.30
C GLN A 744 -33.31 0.40 -2.25
N ARG A 745 -32.33 -0.21 -1.57
CA ARG A 745 -32.23 -1.64 -1.34
C ARG A 745 -31.48 -1.86 -0.03
N PRO A 746 -32.14 -2.18 1.09
CA PRO A 746 -31.48 -2.26 2.40
C PRO A 746 -30.64 -3.54 2.59
N ASP A 747 -29.70 -3.77 1.68
CA ASP A 747 -28.69 -4.81 1.76
C ASP A 747 -27.38 -4.29 2.36
N THR A 748 -26.42 -5.19 2.56
CA THR A 748 -25.14 -4.86 3.21
C THR A 748 -24.25 -3.96 2.39
N ALA A 749 -24.36 -3.95 1.05
CA ALA A 749 -23.57 -3.07 0.19
C ALA A 749 -24.09 -1.62 0.28
N HIS A 750 -25.40 -1.43 0.12
CA HIS A 750 -26.02 -0.10 0.20
C HIS A 750 -25.92 0.50 1.61
N LEU A 751 -26.05 -0.33 2.66
CA LEU A 751 -25.82 0.10 4.03
C LEU A 751 -24.35 0.49 4.27
N ALA A 752 -23.38 -0.27 3.76
CA ALA A 752 -21.95 0.05 3.87
C ALA A 752 -21.60 1.40 3.22
N TRP A 753 -22.10 1.61 2.02
CA TRP A 753 -21.98 2.84 1.25
C TRP A 753 -22.47 4.08 2.01
N VAL A 754 -23.60 4.04 2.70
CA VAL A 754 -24.06 5.19 3.49
C VAL A 754 -23.33 5.30 4.82
N THR A 755 -23.11 4.17 5.50
CA THR A 755 -22.48 4.18 6.85
C THR A 755 -21.01 4.51 6.87
N VAL A 756 -20.27 4.28 5.76
CA VAL A 756 -18.89 4.76 5.62
C VAL A 756 -18.80 6.28 5.84
N VAL A 757 -19.89 7.02 5.60
CA VAL A 757 -20.00 8.44 5.92
C VAL A 757 -20.60 8.64 7.31
N THR A 758 -21.79 8.08 7.59
CA THR A 758 -22.55 8.47 8.80
C THR A 758 -21.88 8.03 10.10
N PHE A 759 -21.22 6.86 10.15
CA PHE A 759 -20.56 6.38 11.37
C PHE A 759 -19.35 7.25 11.75
N PRO A 760 -18.43 7.61 10.83
CA PRO A 760 -17.42 8.62 11.11
C PRO A 760 -17.99 9.98 11.56
N LEU A 761 -19.16 10.40 11.06
CA LEU A 761 -19.81 11.64 11.51
C LEU A 761 -20.29 11.57 12.95
N VAL A 762 -20.74 10.41 13.45
CA VAL A 762 -21.07 10.23 14.87
C VAL A 762 -19.84 10.48 15.74
N ILE A 763 -18.66 9.98 15.33
CA ILE A 763 -17.40 10.24 16.04
C ILE A 763 -17.13 11.75 16.11
N ALA A 764 -17.31 12.47 15.01
CA ALA A 764 -17.14 13.92 14.97
C ALA A 764 -18.19 14.67 15.82
N ALA A 765 -19.44 14.24 15.78
CA ALA A 765 -20.53 14.83 16.57
C ALA A 765 -20.32 14.64 18.07
N ILE A 766 -19.94 13.45 18.52
CA ILE A 766 -19.59 13.19 19.92
C ILE A 766 -18.33 13.98 20.30
N ALA A 767 -17.30 14.02 19.45
CA ALA A 767 -16.10 14.81 19.70
C ALA A 767 -16.41 16.31 19.85
N GLU A 768 -17.32 16.87 19.04
CA GLU A 768 -17.79 18.26 19.17
C GLU A 768 -18.46 18.49 20.53
N VAL A 769 -19.39 17.61 20.95
CA VAL A 769 -20.08 17.72 22.25
C VAL A 769 -19.09 17.62 23.41
N VAL A 770 -18.17 16.65 23.37
CA VAL A 770 -17.16 16.44 24.42
C VAL A 770 -16.17 17.60 24.47
N GLN A 771 -15.76 18.14 23.31
CA GLN A 771 -14.87 19.30 23.26
C GLN A 771 -15.49 20.52 23.93
N GLN A 772 -16.80 20.74 23.75
CA GLN A 772 -17.53 21.84 24.38
C GLN A 772 -17.75 21.62 25.87
N ARG A 773 -18.20 20.41 26.29
CA ARG A 773 -18.53 20.13 27.70
C ARG A 773 -17.31 19.85 28.58
N ARG A 774 -16.24 19.28 28.02
CA ARG A 774 -15.04 18.86 28.74
C ARG A 774 -13.76 19.32 28.02
N PRO A 775 -13.54 20.64 27.85
CA PRO A 775 -12.40 21.17 27.08
C PRO A 775 -11.04 20.82 27.70
N ARG A 776 -10.98 20.64 29.03
CA ARG A 776 -9.76 20.30 29.78
C ARG A 776 -9.33 18.83 29.63
N TRP A 777 -10.19 17.95 29.10
CA TRP A 777 -9.82 16.54 28.95
C TRP A 777 -8.73 16.35 27.90
N PRO A 778 -7.79 15.40 28.10
CA PRO A 778 -6.77 15.10 27.12
C PRO A 778 -7.37 14.81 25.74
N PRO A 779 -6.81 15.33 24.64
CA PRO A 779 -7.31 15.05 23.28
C PRO A 779 -7.41 13.56 22.97
N ALA A 780 -6.54 12.77 23.59
CA ALA A 780 -6.56 11.31 23.61
C ALA A 780 -7.89 10.72 24.09
N ALA A 781 -8.28 11.11 25.31
CA ALA A 781 -9.48 10.59 25.97
C ALA A 781 -10.74 11.00 25.22
N ARG A 782 -10.80 12.25 24.72
CA ARG A 782 -11.93 12.73 23.91
C ARG A 782 -12.11 11.94 22.61
N ALA A 783 -11.00 11.65 21.91
CA ALA A 783 -11.05 10.89 20.66
C ALA A 783 -11.49 9.44 20.88
N TRP A 784 -10.99 8.78 21.91
CA TRP A 784 -11.41 7.42 22.26
C TRP A 784 -12.87 7.39 22.70
N LEU A 785 -13.29 8.26 23.62
CA LEU A 785 -14.69 8.36 24.03
C LEU A 785 -15.63 8.57 22.83
N ALA A 786 -15.22 9.38 21.86
CA ALA A 786 -16.01 9.63 20.66
C ALA A 786 -16.08 8.43 19.71
N ALA A 787 -15.02 7.63 19.61
CA ALA A 787 -14.97 6.48 18.72
C ALA A 787 -15.57 5.20 19.34
N THR A 788 -15.51 5.04 20.67
CA THR A 788 -15.93 3.83 21.38
C THR A 788 -17.34 3.35 20.98
N PRO A 789 -18.39 4.20 20.89
CA PRO A 789 -19.72 3.72 20.53
C PRO A 789 -19.76 3.03 19.16
N ILE A 790 -19.06 3.60 18.17
CA ILE A 790 -18.98 3.01 16.83
C ILE A 790 -18.14 1.74 16.84
N LEU A 791 -17.03 1.71 17.59
CA LEU A 791 -16.21 0.50 17.73
C LEU A 791 -17.01 -0.64 18.39
N VAL A 792 -17.84 -0.34 19.40
CA VAL A 792 -18.73 -1.33 20.02
C VAL A 792 -19.76 -1.84 19.01
N VAL A 793 -20.36 -0.96 18.20
CA VAL A 793 -21.28 -1.38 17.13
C VAL A 793 -20.59 -2.34 16.16
N LEU A 794 -19.38 -2.01 15.70
CA LEU A 794 -18.62 -2.84 14.76
C LEU A 794 -18.15 -4.19 15.34
N VAL A 795 -17.98 -4.30 16.67
CA VAL A 795 -17.49 -5.52 17.31
C VAL A 795 -18.62 -6.40 17.84
N ALA A 796 -19.69 -5.79 18.36
CA ALA A 796 -20.74 -6.50 19.10
C ALA A 796 -22.10 -6.52 18.39
N VAL A 797 -22.42 -5.51 17.58
CA VAL A 797 -23.76 -5.39 16.97
C VAL A 797 -23.78 -5.92 15.55
N ILE A 798 -22.81 -5.50 14.72
CA ILE A 798 -22.73 -5.88 13.30
C ILE A 798 -21.38 -6.49 12.89
N PRO A 799 -20.72 -7.35 13.71
CA PRO A 799 -19.35 -7.79 13.42
C PRO A 799 -19.20 -8.59 12.12
N PHE A 800 -20.25 -9.26 11.65
CA PHE A 800 -20.16 -10.21 10.55
C PHE A 800 -19.80 -9.56 9.22
N TYR A 801 -20.37 -8.38 8.92
CA TYR A 801 -20.25 -7.79 7.59
C TYR A 801 -19.02 -6.90 7.41
N PRO A 802 -18.69 -5.95 8.31
CA PRO A 802 -17.51 -5.09 8.12
C PRO A 802 -16.25 -5.73 8.72
N LEU A 803 -16.26 -6.00 10.03
CA LEU A 803 -15.03 -6.33 10.76
C LEU A 803 -14.54 -7.76 10.51
N ARG A 804 -15.44 -8.75 10.48
CA ARG A 804 -15.12 -10.14 10.14
C ARG A 804 -14.63 -10.26 8.70
N THR A 805 -15.33 -9.65 7.73
CA THR A 805 -14.91 -9.65 6.31
C THR A 805 -13.53 -9.02 6.14
N TYR A 806 -13.29 -7.88 6.79
CA TYR A 806 -11.96 -7.27 6.79
C TYR A 806 -10.91 -8.21 7.38
N GLY A 807 -11.19 -8.85 8.53
CA GLY A 807 -10.30 -9.81 9.17
C GLY A 807 -10.00 -11.04 8.31
N ASP A 808 -11.01 -11.58 7.62
CA ASP A 808 -10.87 -12.67 6.65
C ASP A 808 -9.94 -12.29 5.50
N LEU A 809 -10.15 -11.13 4.88
CA LEU A 809 -9.30 -10.65 3.78
C LEU A 809 -7.84 -10.38 4.20
N VAL A 810 -7.64 -9.90 5.44
CA VAL A 810 -6.29 -9.79 6.04
C VAL A 810 -5.68 -11.18 6.22
N GLY A 811 -6.46 -12.16 6.70
CA GLY A 811 -6.04 -13.56 6.80
C GLY A 811 -5.65 -14.16 5.46
N GLN A 812 -6.46 -13.93 4.42
CA GLN A 812 -6.18 -14.37 3.04
C GLN A 812 -4.92 -13.72 2.46
N SER A 813 -4.67 -12.45 2.79
CA SER A 813 -3.42 -11.76 2.46
C SER A 813 -2.20 -12.43 3.10
N ALA A 814 -2.37 -13.01 4.29
CA ALA A 814 -1.36 -13.82 4.98
C ALA A 814 -1.34 -15.30 4.55
N GLY A 815 -2.18 -15.71 3.60
CA GLY A 815 -2.26 -17.07 3.07
C GLY A 815 -3.18 -18.02 3.83
N LEU A 816 -3.99 -17.53 4.78
CA LEU A 816 -5.01 -18.32 5.48
C LEU A 816 -6.27 -18.45 4.59
N GLN A 817 -6.85 -19.66 4.50
CA GLN A 817 -8.15 -19.92 3.87
C GLN A 817 -8.39 -19.16 2.55
N ARG A 818 -7.47 -19.30 1.58
CA ARG A 818 -7.57 -18.59 0.28
C ARG A 818 -8.90 -18.91 -0.40
N PHE A 819 -9.73 -17.90 -0.60
CA PHE A 819 -11.03 -17.98 -1.25
C PHE A 819 -10.95 -17.42 -2.68
N GLY A 820 -11.63 -18.06 -3.63
CA GLY A 820 -11.58 -17.69 -5.05
C GLY A 820 -10.71 -18.65 -5.88
N ALA A 821 -11.35 -19.49 -6.67
CA ALA A 821 -10.75 -20.34 -7.68
C ALA A 821 -10.64 -19.59 -9.03
N PRO A 822 -9.47 -19.61 -9.68
CA PRO A 822 -9.25 -18.87 -10.90
C PRO A 822 -9.82 -19.58 -12.14
N ILE A 823 -10.55 -18.84 -12.96
CA ILE A 823 -10.95 -19.19 -14.33
C ILE A 823 -10.05 -18.38 -15.27
N ARG A 824 -9.39 -19.04 -16.22
CA ARG A 824 -8.36 -18.45 -17.08
C ARG A 824 -8.62 -18.68 -18.56
N ARG A 825 -8.28 -17.66 -19.33
CA ARG A 825 -8.10 -17.75 -20.78
C ARG A 825 -6.97 -16.80 -21.18
N ASP A 826 -5.90 -17.35 -21.76
CA ASP A 826 -4.67 -16.61 -22.05
C ASP A 826 -4.15 -15.80 -20.83
N HIS A 827 -4.05 -14.48 -20.98
CA HIS A 827 -3.65 -13.54 -19.93
C HIS A 827 -4.82 -13.07 -19.05
N ARG A 828 -6.06 -13.42 -19.39
CA ARG A 828 -7.27 -13.00 -18.69
C ARG A 828 -7.63 -14.00 -17.59
N VAL A 829 -7.96 -13.48 -16.42
CA VAL A 829 -8.34 -14.26 -15.25
C VAL A 829 -9.55 -13.63 -14.59
N PHE A 830 -10.44 -14.48 -14.07
CA PHE A 830 -11.49 -14.12 -13.14
C PHE A 830 -11.45 -15.07 -11.94
N TYR A 831 -11.80 -14.59 -10.74
CA TYR A 831 -11.83 -15.40 -9.53
C TYR A 831 -13.26 -15.69 -9.11
N TYR A 832 -13.59 -16.97 -8.98
CA TYR A 832 -14.93 -17.45 -8.66
C TYR A 832 -14.91 -18.21 -7.33
N GLY A 833 -15.82 -17.93 -6.39
CA GLY A 833 -15.69 -18.41 -5.01
C GLY A 833 -15.88 -19.91 -4.83
N ASP A 834 -16.71 -20.53 -5.65
CA ASP A 834 -16.91 -21.98 -5.63
C ASP A 834 -15.89 -22.66 -6.55
N ALA A 835 -15.03 -23.50 -5.98
CA ALA A 835 -13.93 -24.12 -6.71
C ALA A 835 -14.41 -25.10 -7.79
N GLN A 836 -15.52 -25.82 -7.55
CA GLN A 836 -16.04 -26.77 -8.51
C GLN A 836 -16.73 -26.05 -9.67
N ALA A 837 -17.57 -25.06 -9.37
CA ALA A 837 -18.21 -24.21 -10.38
C ALA A 837 -17.17 -23.44 -11.20
N ALA A 838 -16.03 -23.05 -10.61
CA ALA A 838 -14.92 -22.45 -11.36
C ALA A 838 -14.30 -23.45 -12.35
N LEU A 839 -14.10 -24.70 -11.95
CA LEU A 839 -13.63 -25.76 -12.85
C LEU A 839 -14.65 -26.02 -13.97
N ASP A 840 -15.93 -26.02 -13.63
CA ASP A 840 -17.02 -26.21 -14.59
C ASP A 840 -17.08 -25.07 -15.62
N ALA A 841 -17.04 -23.83 -15.16
CA ALA A 841 -16.94 -22.65 -16.01
C ALA A 841 -15.66 -22.64 -16.86
N GLN A 842 -14.53 -23.11 -16.31
CA GLN A 842 -13.28 -23.27 -17.05
C GLN A 842 -13.42 -24.27 -18.19
N ARG A 843 -14.10 -25.42 -18.00
CA ARG A 843 -14.34 -26.39 -19.08
C ARG A 843 -15.21 -25.79 -20.19
N VAL A 844 -16.27 -25.06 -19.82
CA VAL A 844 -17.12 -24.34 -20.78
C VAL A 844 -16.32 -23.29 -21.55
N ALA A 845 -15.52 -22.48 -20.88
CA ALA A 845 -14.68 -21.47 -21.52
C ALA A 845 -13.63 -22.11 -22.46
N SER A 846 -12.96 -23.17 -22.02
CA SER A 846 -11.99 -23.89 -22.88
C SER A 846 -12.67 -24.43 -24.14
N ARG A 847 -13.85 -25.06 -24.00
CA ARG A 847 -14.58 -25.63 -25.13
C ARG A 847 -15.11 -24.58 -26.10
N LEU A 848 -15.63 -23.45 -25.58
CA LEU A 848 -16.03 -22.33 -26.43
C LEU A 848 -14.82 -21.76 -27.19
N SER A 849 -13.66 -21.64 -26.54
CA SER A 849 -12.44 -21.13 -27.18
C SER A 849 -11.92 -22.02 -28.31
N GLU A 850 -12.21 -23.32 -28.29
CA GLU A 850 -11.85 -24.25 -29.37
C GLU A 850 -12.77 -24.12 -30.60
N LEU A 851 -14.02 -23.73 -30.40
CA LEU A 851 -15.07 -23.84 -31.41
C LEU A 851 -15.54 -22.51 -31.98
N SER A 852 -15.42 -21.43 -31.22
CA SER A 852 -15.88 -20.10 -31.63
C SER A 852 -14.90 -19.42 -32.56
N THR A 853 -15.43 -18.51 -33.38
CA THR A 853 -14.66 -17.67 -34.29
C THR A 853 -14.86 -16.19 -33.94
N PRO A 854 -13.83 -15.34 -34.10
CA PRO A 854 -13.96 -13.90 -33.83
C PRO A 854 -15.12 -13.28 -34.62
N GLY A 855 -15.93 -12.46 -33.95
CA GLY A 855 -17.11 -11.82 -34.53
C GLY A 855 -18.42 -12.59 -34.37
N GLU A 856 -18.41 -13.86 -33.95
CA GLU A 856 -19.64 -14.57 -33.56
C GLU A 856 -20.28 -13.95 -32.31
N HIS A 857 -21.60 -14.11 -32.19
CA HIS A 857 -22.38 -13.52 -31.11
C HIS A 857 -22.52 -14.47 -29.92
N LEU A 858 -22.21 -13.98 -28.73
CA LEU A 858 -22.35 -14.71 -27.47
C LEU A 858 -23.46 -14.09 -26.61
N ILE A 859 -24.32 -14.92 -26.03
CA ILE A 859 -25.21 -14.55 -24.92
C ILE A 859 -24.85 -15.39 -23.68
N VAL A 860 -24.85 -14.75 -22.51
CA VAL A 860 -24.59 -15.38 -21.21
C VAL A 860 -25.74 -15.05 -20.27
N GLY A 861 -26.38 -16.06 -19.69
CA GLY A 861 -27.54 -15.86 -18.81
C GLY A 861 -27.79 -16.98 -17.81
N PRO A 862 -28.79 -16.81 -16.91
CA PRO A 862 -29.23 -17.84 -15.99
C PRO A 862 -30.09 -18.89 -16.71
N GLU A 863 -30.29 -20.03 -16.05
CA GLU A 863 -31.22 -21.06 -16.50
C GLU A 863 -32.28 -21.32 -15.42
N PRO A 864 -33.59 -21.26 -15.76
CA PRO A 864 -34.19 -20.87 -17.05
C PRO A 864 -34.13 -19.35 -17.31
N LEU A 865 -34.33 -18.91 -18.57
CA LEU A 865 -34.33 -17.49 -18.96
C LEU A 865 -35.65 -16.76 -18.70
N VAL A 866 -36.72 -17.47 -18.37
CA VAL A 866 -37.99 -16.88 -17.89
C VAL A 866 -37.79 -16.08 -16.60
N ARG A 867 -36.69 -16.29 -15.87
CA ARG A 867 -36.25 -15.46 -14.75
C ARG A 867 -34.84 -15.00 -15.00
N THR A 868 -34.64 -13.69 -15.05
CA THR A 868 -33.31 -13.09 -15.27
C THR A 868 -32.81 -12.32 -14.04
N PRO A 869 -32.64 -12.95 -12.86
CA PRO A 869 -32.25 -12.23 -11.65
C PRO A 869 -30.77 -11.84 -11.65
N TYR A 870 -29.92 -12.63 -12.33
CA TYR A 870 -28.48 -12.47 -12.33
C TYR A 870 -27.81 -13.12 -13.57
N SER A 871 -26.62 -12.66 -13.97
CA SER A 871 -25.81 -13.21 -15.08
C SER A 871 -24.33 -13.31 -14.69
N ASP A 872 -23.66 -14.34 -15.22
CA ASP A 872 -22.21 -14.52 -15.10
C ASP A 872 -21.45 -13.64 -16.13
N ALA A 873 -21.65 -12.32 -16.06
CA ALA A 873 -21.18 -11.36 -17.07
C ALA A 873 -19.64 -11.35 -17.29
N PHE A 874 -18.85 -11.84 -16.33
CA PHE A 874 -17.41 -12.00 -16.49
C PHE A 874 -17.01 -12.92 -17.67
N LEU A 875 -17.92 -13.78 -18.14
CA LEU A 875 -17.67 -14.62 -19.32
C LEU A 875 -17.51 -13.77 -20.58
N TYR A 876 -18.23 -12.65 -20.74
CA TYR A 876 -17.99 -11.72 -21.85
C TYR A 876 -16.56 -11.15 -21.81
N TRP A 877 -16.03 -10.87 -20.62
CA TRP A 877 -14.66 -10.40 -20.44
C TRP A 877 -13.61 -11.44 -20.86
N LEU A 878 -13.89 -12.74 -20.69
CA LEU A 878 -12.97 -13.78 -21.14
C LEU A 878 -12.92 -13.90 -22.67
N PHE A 879 -13.95 -13.44 -23.40
CA PHE A 879 -14.07 -13.54 -24.85
C PHE A 879 -14.25 -12.16 -25.52
N PRO A 880 -13.25 -11.26 -25.45
CA PRO A 880 -13.34 -9.92 -26.02
C PRO A 880 -13.54 -9.90 -27.55
N GLU A 881 -13.17 -10.97 -28.24
CA GLU A 881 -13.32 -11.12 -29.69
C GLU A 881 -14.72 -11.57 -30.13
N LEU A 882 -15.57 -12.01 -29.19
CA LEU A 882 -16.97 -12.31 -29.44
C LEU A 882 -17.82 -11.07 -29.19
N VAL A 883 -18.83 -10.90 -30.03
CA VAL A 883 -19.75 -9.76 -29.93
C VAL A 883 -20.84 -10.13 -28.93
N PRO A 884 -21.12 -9.31 -27.88
CA PRO A 884 -22.30 -9.53 -27.06
C PRO A 884 -23.57 -9.52 -27.94
N GLY A 885 -24.28 -10.64 -27.95
CA GLY A 885 -25.47 -10.90 -28.77
C GLY A 885 -26.74 -10.25 -28.24
N THR A 886 -26.68 -9.72 -27.01
CA THR A 886 -27.77 -9.04 -26.33
C THR A 886 -27.31 -7.71 -25.74
N ARG A 887 -28.23 -6.74 -25.63
CA ARG A 887 -27.99 -5.54 -24.83
C ARG A 887 -27.98 -5.82 -23.32
N TYR A 888 -28.58 -6.92 -22.88
CA TYR A 888 -28.73 -7.33 -21.47
C TYR A 888 -27.53 -8.17 -20.99
N ILE A 889 -26.33 -7.61 -21.10
CA ILE A 889 -25.11 -8.20 -20.50
C ILE A 889 -25.30 -8.30 -18.98
N GLU A 890 -25.84 -7.23 -18.39
CA GLU A 890 -26.47 -7.27 -17.07
C GLU A 890 -27.89 -7.82 -17.25
N MET A 891 -28.16 -8.98 -16.67
CA MET A 891 -29.49 -9.58 -16.71
C MET A 891 -30.27 -9.17 -15.47
N ASP A 892 -31.29 -8.36 -15.73
CA ASP A 892 -32.10 -7.68 -14.74
C ASP A 892 -33.55 -8.18 -14.76
N PRO A 893 -34.15 -8.51 -13.61
CA PRO A 893 -35.55 -8.92 -13.56
C PRO A 893 -36.46 -7.75 -13.94
N GLN A 894 -37.54 -8.05 -14.65
CA GLN A 894 -38.46 -7.09 -15.28
C GLN A 894 -37.87 -6.24 -16.41
N LEU A 895 -36.62 -6.47 -16.81
CA LEU A 895 -36.01 -5.84 -17.97
C LEU A 895 -35.66 -6.88 -19.03
N ALA A 896 -34.81 -7.85 -18.71
CA ALA A 896 -34.36 -8.85 -19.67
C ALA A 896 -35.43 -9.93 -19.92
N ASP A 897 -36.16 -10.33 -18.89
CA ASP A 897 -37.30 -11.27 -18.93
C ASP A 897 -38.66 -10.61 -19.23
N ALA A 898 -38.69 -9.30 -19.48
CA ALA A 898 -39.92 -8.61 -19.89
C ALA A 898 -40.45 -9.13 -21.24
N ARG A 899 -41.78 -9.08 -21.45
CA ARG A 899 -42.41 -9.58 -22.68
C ARG A 899 -41.98 -8.84 -23.95
N ASP A 900 -41.63 -7.56 -23.80
CA ASP A 900 -41.21 -6.65 -24.85
C ASP A 900 -39.69 -6.38 -24.82
N SER A 901 -38.90 -7.21 -24.12
CA SER A 901 -37.45 -7.00 -23.99
C SER A 901 -36.69 -7.18 -25.31
N GLY A 902 -37.23 -7.95 -26.25
CA GLY A 902 -36.53 -8.32 -27.48
C GLY A 902 -35.55 -9.47 -27.32
N LEU A 903 -35.38 -10.03 -26.10
CA LEU A 903 -34.36 -11.05 -25.81
C LEU A 903 -34.55 -12.33 -26.65
N ALA A 904 -35.79 -12.70 -26.96
CA ALA A 904 -36.08 -13.87 -27.79
C ALA A 904 -35.57 -13.68 -29.24
N GLU A 905 -35.73 -12.49 -29.81
CA GLU A 905 -35.21 -12.12 -31.13
C GLU A 905 -33.68 -12.06 -31.13
N GLU A 906 -33.08 -11.54 -30.06
CA GLU A 906 -31.63 -11.50 -29.87
C GLU A 906 -31.02 -12.91 -29.75
N LEU A 907 -31.69 -13.82 -29.03
CA LEU A 907 -31.31 -15.23 -28.97
C LEU A 907 -31.44 -15.92 -30.32
N ALA A 908 -32.51 -15.64 -31.08
CA ALA A 908 -32.76 -16.30 -32.36
C ALA A 908 -31.67 -16.01 -33.42
N ARG A 909 -30.96 -14.88 -33.28
CA ARG A 909 -29.87 -14.46 -34.18
C ARG A 909 -28.46 -14.76 -33.66
N SER A 910 -28.31 -15.05 -32.36
CA SER A 910 -26.99 -15.29 -31.74
C SER A 910 -26.44 -16.69 -32.06
N ASP A 911 -25.11 -16.84 -31.99
CA ASP A 911 -24.41 -18.05 -32.40
C ASP A 911 -24.15 -18.99 -31.22
N TRP A 912 -23.75 -18.41 -30.09
CA TRP A 912 -23.36 -19.09 -28.87
C TRP A 912 -24.19 -18.63 -27.68
N LEU A 913 -24.49 -19.58 -26.80
CA LEU A 913 -25.21 -19.33 -25.56
C LEU A 913 -24.53 -20.08 -24.41
N ILE A 914 -24.24 -19.38 -23.31
CA ILE A 914 -23.85 -19.99 -22.04
C ILE A 914 -24.97 -19.77 -21.03
N LEU A 915 -25.49 -20.87 -20.50
CA LEU A 915 -26.50 -20.86 -19.46
C LEU A 915 -25.93 -21.37 -18.13
N SER A 916 -26.38 -20.79 -17.02
CA SER A 916 -25.90 -21.10 -15.67
C SER A 916 -27.07 -21.33 -14.71
N THR A 917 -27.13 -22.52 -14.11
CA THR A 917 -28.05 -22.85 -13.02
C THR A 917 -27.55 -22.35 -11.66
N THR A 918 -26.43 -21.64 -11.60
CA THR A 918 -25.90 -21.09 -10.33
C THR A 918 -26.92 -20.19 -9.62
N TRP A 919 -27.72 -19.46 -10.41
CA TRP A 919 -28.64 -18.44 -9.94
C TRP A 919 -30.11 -18.89 -9.94
N SER A 920 -30.39 -20.17 -10.23
CA SER A 920 -31.75 -20.70 -10.30
C SER A 920 -32.46 -20.74 -8.94
N GLY A 921 -31.69 -20.82 -7.85
CA GLY A 921 -32.19 -20.74 -6.47
C GLY A 921 -32.46 -19.31 -5.98
N TRP A 922 -32.49 -18.32 -6.86
CA TRP A 922 -32.77 -16.93 -6.49
C TRP A 922 -34.20 -16.80 -5.97
N ASP A 923 -34.31 -16.39 -4.70
CA ASP A 923 -35.56 -16.31 -3.98
C ASP A 923 -35.57 -15.07 -3.07
N GLU A 924 -35.82 -13.90 -3.63
CA GLU A 924 -35.95 -12.65 -2.85
C GLU A 924 -37.44 -12.29 -2.69
N PRO A 925 -37.83 -11.65 -1.57
CA PRO A 925 -39.23 -11.22 -1.32
C PRO A 925 -39.59 -9.97 -2.15
N ASN A 926 -39.49 -10.11 -3.47
CA ASN A 926 -39.75 -9.11 -4.49
C ASN A 926 -40.18 -9.80 -5.79
N ASP A 927 -40.38 -9.02 -6.84
CA ASP A 927 -40.92 -9.55 -8.09
C ASP A 927 -39.90 -10.33 -8.94
N SER A 928 -38.63 -10.46 -8.53
CA SER A 928 -37.64 -11.29 -9.23
C SER A 928 -37.96 -12.79 -9.23
N THR A 929 -38.88 -13.21 -8.35
CA THR A 929 -39.39 -14.58 -8.27
C THR A 929 -40.55 -14.85 -9.24
N LYS A 930 -41.12 -13.79 -9.84
CA LYS A 930 -42.22 -13.92 -10.80
C LYS A 930 -41.67 -14.28 -12.17
N ASP A 931 -42.33 -15.22 -12.83
CA ASP A 931 -41.98 -15.63 -14.19
C ASP A 931 -42.27 -14.50 -15.18
N GLY A 932 -41.26 -14.16 -15.98
CA GLY A 932 -41.38 -13.25 -17.11
C GLY A 932 -41.88 -13.96 -18.38
N SER A 933 -41.33 -13.55 -19.52
CA SER A 933 -41.63 -14.15 -20.82
C SER A 933 -40.97 -15.52 -20.96
N SER A 934 -41.75 -16.54 -21.33
CA SER A 934 -41.22 -17.86 -21.69
C SER A 934 -40.74 -17.96 -23.15
N ALA A 935 -40.80 -16.86 -23.92
CA ALA A 935 -40.36 -16.84 -25.31
C ALA A 935 -38.85 -17.11 -25.48
N PRO A 936 -37.94 -16.52 -24.68
CA PRO A 936 -36.51 -16.87 -24.69
C PRO A 936 -36.24 -18.36 -24.53
N ASP A 937 -36.84 -19.02 -23.52
CA ASP A 937 -36.63 -20.45 -23.28
C ASP A 937 -37.15 -21.33 -24.43
N ARG A 938 -38.24 -20.93 -25.10
CA ARG A 938 -38.69 -21.62 -26.33
C ARG A 938 -37.66 -21.50 -27.44
N VAL A 939 -37.11 -20.31 -27.68
CA VAL A 939 -36.06 -20.12 -28.69
C VAL A 939 -34.83 -20.98 -28.38
N VAL A 940 -34.42 -21.07 -27.11
CA VAL A 940 -33.33 -21.96 -26.69
C VAL A 940 -33.65 -23.41 -27.04
N ARG A 941 -34.84 -23.90 -26.68
CA ARG A 941 -35.26 -25.28 -26.96
C ARG A 941 -35.32 -25.59 -28.45
N ASP A 942 -35.82 -24.65 -29.25
CA ASP A 942 -36.14 -24.89 -30.66
C ASP A 942 -34.93 -24.65 -31.58
N ARG A 943 -33.96 -23.81 -31.17
CA ARG A 943 -32.87 -23.35 -32.04
C ARG A 943 -31.46 -23.63 -31.54
N TYR A 944 -31.28 -24.10 -30.29
CA TYR A 944 -29.96 -24.34 -29.73
C TYR A 944 -29.72 -25.81 -29.43
N CYS A 945 -28.52 -26.28 -29.80
CA CYS A 945 -28.03 -27.62 -29.61
C CYS A 945 -26.96 -27.58 -28.51
N GLU A 946 -27.07 -28.46 -27.52
CA GLU A 946 -26.08 -28.54 -26.45
C GLU A 946 -24.74 -29.06 -26.98
N VAL A 947 -23.66 -28.33 -26.68
CA VAL A 947 -22.29 -28.68 -27.04
C VAL A 947 -21.56 -29.32 -25.86
N LEU A 948 -21.78 -28.78 -24.66
CA LEU A 948 -21.18 -29.28 -23.42
C LEU A 948 -22.06 -28.90 -22.23
N ALA A 949 -22.42 -29.88 -21.40
CA ALA A 949 -22.86 -29.64 -20.03
C ALA A 949 -21.71 -29.92 -19.05
N SER A 950 -21.44 -28.98 -18.15
CA SER A 950 -20.44 -29.13 -17.11
C SER A 950 -20.97 -28.55 -15.80
N GLY A 951 -21.41 -29.44 -14.90
CA GLY A 951 -21.94 -29.06 -13.59
C GLY A 951 -23.08 -28.05 -13.72
N LYS A 952 -22.88 -26.83 -13.21
CA LYS A 952 -23.89 -25.76 -13.24
C LYS A 952 -23.95 -24.98 -14.57
N PHE A 953 -23.01 -25.19 -15.49
CA PHE A 953 -22.92 -24.44 -16.74
C PHE A 953 -23.21 -25.32 -17.94
N ARG A 954 -23.91 -24.74 -18.93
CA ARG A 954 -24.19 -25.36 -20.23
C ARG A 954 -23.71 -24.45 -21.35
N LEU A 955 -22.98 -25.02 -22.30
CA LEU A 955 -22.59 -24.38 -23.54
C LEU A 955 -23.49 -24.89 -24.66
N LEU A 956 -24.18 -23.97 -25.33
CA LEU A 956 -25.04 -24.27 -26.46
C LEU A 956 -24.60 -23.48 -27.69
N ARG A 957 -24.84 -24.08 -28.86
CA ARG A 957 -24.63 -23.45 -30.17
C ARG A 957 -25.93 -23.45 -30.93
N ARG A 958 -26.18 -22.42 -31.75
CA ARG A 958 -27.32 -22.44 -32.67
C ARG A 958 -27.22 -23.69 -33.58
N CYS A 959 -28.29 -24.48 -33.60
CA CYS A 959 -28.39 -25.64 -34.47
C CYS A 959 -28.28 -25.17 -35.93
N ARG A 960 -27.53 -25.93 -36.74
CA ARG A 960 -27.39 -25.66 -38.18
C ARG A 960 -28.52 -26.30 -38.95
#